data_AF-A0A7V9TFS9-F1
#
_entry.id   AF-A0A7V9TFS9-F1
#
_cell.length_a   1.000
_cell.length_b   1.000
_cell.length_c   1.000
_cell.angle_alpha   90.00
_cell.angle_beta   90.00
_cell.angle_gamma   90.00
#
_symmetry.space_group_name_H-M   'P 1'
#
loop_
_entity.id
_entity.type
_entity.pdbx_description
1 polymer ?
#
loop_
_entity_poly.entity_id
_entity_poly.type
_entity_poly.pdbx_seq_one_letter_code
_entity_poly.pdbx_strand_id
1 'polypeptide(L)'
;MSQRVIVIVSEESDLPELSSSRVITADRYLGGEEQYEEGTTVVNLCRSFRYRTKGYYVSLLADARGHVALPTVETVEALGEPFAIFRVLHEAGIPTLDLADLRSRRRNLPATSLVNDDSSGPKSGGGRRNGGNGGGRKDAAEGSGAAEVLAYFGQCEDSRFRAAAQAAYREWPTPVLRIQFVMEDGEWKVAQVAPAPLSQLSEVERRPLVAAVEDEKSLSRRGSPTPHDSTRASIAVLFDEADPFCPSSPETLDRFERIAARRNVYVHRLGLDEIQRLAEYDALFIRSLTGVREPAFQFALRAEMLDMPVIDDSQSIIRCSNKVFLDELLKREGIATPRTLVATSRTSWDQLVELGLPIVIKLPDGSFSAAVHKIGSRGEYQKMSSEMFRRSPLIIAQEYLPTDYDWRVTILDGRVLFTARYFMARGHWQIRSERGGVERFGKVEAVPRESAPSAVVELALRAAALIGNGLYGVDLKETPAGPVVIEINDNPNLDTGFDDAADGQLIYEDILDFFLQRIEETPRATGMTANRGRREQARRAEPKTRRHFRPFSMAGIELEYPVVDAELNPVSLVEDALRSIAGRPTSDVIVDGAGFSNEIADHVFEIKTAEPLRSLRDAETVLARGVARFSSTLAREFGARLLPTGMHPWLDPHSARLWTRSNSRIYQTYARVFDIHSHGWMNVHAAHLNLPLGREREAVAMYNAAAILTPYLPALAASSPMYGGELGPAVDNRLSWIVEHQSIIPESCGVIVPEYIESFADYRKSVLAPMYHALDSHPESSALRHEFLNARGAVFKFSRKAMEIRVLDTQECVKMDIAIAVFVRSALRYLTRRILAGRLQRPDHDMLVHDFRQTVHSGSRARVMAPFLGEEVDRADDGSMLARDALRSVLEMARKSVRKGEDEYLDLVSLIIESGS
;
A
#
# COMPACT_ATOMS: atom_id res chain seq x y z
N MET A 1 -9.94 -41.10 -11.76
CA MET A 1 -10.26 -40.10 -10.72
C MET A 1 -9.05 -39.18 -10.65
N SER A 2 -9.18 -37.92 -11.08
CA SER A 2 -8.08 -36.94 -11.01
C SER A 2 -7.82 -36.62 -9.52
N GLN A 3 -6.62 -36.94 -9.02
CA GLN A 3 -6.24 -36.64 -7.64
C GLN A 3 -5.92 -35.14 -7.54
N ARG A 4 -6.77 -34.38 -6.85
CA ARG A 4 -6.58 -32.94 -6.60
C ARG A 4 -5.44 -32.61 -5.63
N VAL A 5 -4.93 -33.60 -4.90
CA VAL A 5 -3.84 -33.45 -3.94
C VAL A 5 -2.85 -34.60 -4.12
N ILE A 6 -1.56 -34.28 -4.24
CA ILE A 6 -0.47 -35.26 -4.30
C ILE A 6 0.58 -34.96 -3.24
N VAL A 7 1.16 -36.02 -2.66
CA VAL A 7 2.19 -35.91 -1.61
C VAL A 7 3.52 -36.31 -2.19
N ILE A 8 4.52 -35.43 -2.08
CA ILE A 8 5.85 -35.69 -2.63
C ILE A 8 6.86 -35.92 -1.51
N VAL A 9 7.53 -37.06 -1.56
CA VAL A 9 8.58 -37.47 -0.61
C VAL A 9 9.92 -37.65 -1.33
N SER A 10 11.04 -37.69 -0.61
CA SER A 10 12.35 -37.91 -1.25
C SER A 10 12.57 -39.39 -1.61
N GLU A 11 12.12 -40.31 -0.76
CA GLU A 11 12.16 -41.76 -0.95
C GLU A 11 10.80 -42.37 -0.57
N GLU A 12 10.38 -43.47 -1.20
CA GLU A 12 9.09 -44.13 -0.88
C GLU A 12 9.01 -44.59 0.60
N SER A 13 10.16 -44.89 1.20
CA SER A 13 10.27 -45.30 2.60
C SER A 13 10.17 -44.15 3.61
N ASP A 14 10.04 -42.90 3.16
CA ASP A 14 9.99 -41.74 4.05
C ASP A 14 8.69 -41.63 4.85
N LEU A 15 7.58 -42.11 4.28
CA LEU A 15 6.24 -42.03 4.86
C LEU A 15 5.45 -43.33 4.65
N PRO A 16 5.89 -44.46 5.23
CA PRO A 16 5.28 -45.77 5.03
C PRO A 16 3.84 -45.87 5.55
N GLU A 17 3.40 -44.92 6.38
CA GLU A 17 2.07 -44.89 6.99
C GLU A 17 0.97 -44.42 6.02
N LEU A 18 1.32 -43.77 4.90
CA LEU A 18 0.36 -43.21 3.94
C LEU A 18 0.18 -44.15 2.74
N SER A 19 -1.04 -44.27 2.20
CA SER A 19 -1.31 -45.18 1.07
C SER A 19 -0.43 -44.87 -0.15
N SER A 20 0.21 -45.89 -0.74
CA SER A 20 1.15 -45.75 -1.87
C SER A 20 0.51 -45.12 -3.13
N SER A 21 -0.81 -45.08 -3.21
CA SER A 21 -1.55 -44.47 -4.33
C SER A 21 -1.55 -42.93 -4.34
N ARG A 22 -1.06 -42.27 -3.27
CA ARG A 22 -1.04 -40.79 -3.13
C ARG A 22 0.37 -40.21 -2.96
N VAL A 23 1.37 -41.08 -2.77
CA VAL A 23 2.75 -40.69 -2.50
C VAL A 23 3.58 -40.90 -3.75
N ILE A 24 4.21 -39.83 -4.23
CA ILE A 24 5.11 -39.85 -5.38
C ILE A 24 6.50 -39.43 -4.90
N THR A 25 7.55 -40.06 -5.42
CA THR A 25 8.91 -39.62 -5.11
C THR A 25 9.25 -38.36 -5.89
N ALA A 26 10.10 -37.52 -5.33
CA ALA A 26 10.58 -36.31 -5.97
C ALA A 26 11.20 -36.60 -7.34
N ASP A 27 11.91 -37.71 -7.52
CA ASP A 27 12.49 -38.08 -8.81
C ASP A 27 11.43 -38.36 -9.88
N ARG A 28 10.36 -39.10 -9.53
CA ARG A 28 9.26 -39.39 -10.46
C ARG A 28 8.49 -38.13 -10.84
N TYR A 29 8.22 -37.27 -9.86
CA TYR A 29 7.58 -35.98 -10.11
C TYR A 29 8.45 -35.06 -10.98
N LEU A 30 9.73 -34.91 -10.66
CA LEU A 30 10.66 -34.05 -11.41
C LEU A 30 10.94 -34.61 -12.81
N GLY A 31 11.02 -35.93 -12.95
CA GLY A 31 11.21 -36.64 -14.23
C GLY A 31 10.01 -36.53 -15.18
N GLY A 32 8.84 -36.14 -14.68
CA GLY A 32 7.63 -35.96 -15.50
C GLY A 32 7.03 -37.28 -16.00
N GLU A 33 7.27 -38.38 -15.27
CA GLU A 33 6.73 -39.71 -15.60
C GLU A 33 5.20 -39.78 -15.45
N GLU A 34 4.63 -38.89 -14.64
CA GLU A 34 3.19 -38.76 -14.41
C GLU A 34 2.72 -37.32 -14.70
N GLN A 35 1.57 -37.19 -15.37
CA GLN A 35 0.95 -35.90 -15.68
C GLN A 35 -0.23 -35.66 -14.73
N TYR A 36 -0.25 -34.49 -14.08
CA TYR A 36 -1.32 -34.04 -13.20
C TYR A 36 -2.02 -32.83 -13.82
N GLU A 37 -3.26 -32.58 -13.40
CA GLU A 37 -4.05 -31.44 -13.88
C GLU A 37 -3.57 -30.13 -13.25
N GLU A 38 -3.74 -29.02 -13.97
CA GLU A 38 -3.53 -27.67 -13.44
C GLU A 38 -4.41 -27.44 -12.20
N GLY A 39 -3.88 -26.76 -11.17
CA GLY A 39 -4.55 -26.57 -9.88
C GLY A 39 -4.41 -27.74 -8.90
N THR A 40 -3.68 -28.82 -9.24
CA THR A 40 -3.33 -29.88 -8.28
C THR A 40 -2.52 -29.32 -7.11
N THR A 41 -2.90 -29.63 -5.87
CA THR A 41 -2.12 -29.27 -4.68
C THR A 41 -0.97 -30.26 -4.47
N VAL A 42 0.26 -29.75 -4.39
CA VAL A 42 1.48 -30.50 -4.16
C VAL A 42 1.93 -30.30 -2.71
N VAL A 43 1.70 -31.29 -1.86
CA VAL A 43 2.21 -31.32 -0.49
C VAL A 43 3.65 -31.85 -0.52
N ASN A 44 4.61 -30.94 -0.46
CA ASN A 44 6.03 -31.26 -0.58
C ASN A 44 6.63 -31.58 0.80
N LEU A 45 6.87 -32.86 1.05
CA LEU A 45 7.45 -33.41 2.28
C LEU A 45 8.89 -33.91 2.09
N CYS A 46 9.61 -33.36 1.11
CA CYS A 46 11.00 -33.74 0.86
C CYS A 46 11.90 -33.52 2.09
N ARG A 47 12.96 -34.32 2.20
CA ARG A 47 13.91 -34.31 3.33
C ARG A 47 14.69 -32.99 3.47
N SER A 48 14.69 -32.14 2.44
CA SER A 48 15.33 -30.82 2.46
C SER A 48 14.67 -29.87 1.45
N PHE A 49 14.59 -28.60 1.83
CA PHE A 49 14.13 -27.49 0.97
C PHE A 49 15.26 -26.52 0.60
N ARG A 50 16.51 -26.82 0.95
CA ARG A 50 17.64 -25.92 0.65
C ARG A 50 17.78 -25.70 -0.86
N TYR A 51 18.29 -24.54 -1.24
CA TYR A 51 18.58 -24.23 -2.64
C TYR A 51 19.37 -25.36 -3.31
N ARG A 52 18.95 -25.76 -4.52
CA ARG A 52 19.47 -26.90 -5.30
C ARG A 52 19.20 -28.31 -4.76
N THR A 53 18.33 -28.48 -3.77
CA THR A 53 17.87 -29.82 -3.34
C THR A 53 16.62 -30.27 -4.09
N LYS A 54 16.30 -31.57 -4.06
CA LYS A 54 15.09 -32.12 -4.71
C LYS A 54 13.81 -31.42 -4.25
N GLY A 55 13.67 -31.14 -2.95
CA GLY A 55 12.49 -30.44 -2.42
C GLY A 55 12.35 -29.02 -2.96
N TYR A 56 13.45 -28.28 -3.12
CA TYR A 56 13.42 -26.96 -3.75
C TYR A 56 12.95 -27.03 -5.21
N TYR A 57 13.49 -27.98 -5.98
CA TYR A 57 13.08 -28.17 -7.38
C TYR A 57 11.63 -28.66 -7.52
N VAL A 58 11.13 -29.45 -6.57
CA VAL A 58 9.73 -29.89 -6.55
C VAL A 58 8.78 -28.70 -6.44
N SER A 59 9.02 -27.78 -5.49
CA SER A 59 8.21 -26.57 -5.35
C SER A 59 8.32 -25.66 -6.57
N LEU A 60 9.52 -25.50 -7.12
CA LEU A 60 9.76 -24.71 -8.33
C LEU A 60 9.04 -25.27 -9.56
N LEU A 61 9.07 -26.59 -9.74
CA LEU A 61 8.46 -27.24 -10.90
C LEU A 61 6.94 -27.36 -10.76
N ALA A 62 6.42 -27.43 -9.53
CA ALA A 62 5.00 -27.32 -9.25
C ALA A 62 4.43 -25.99 -9.72
N ASP A 63 5.09 -24.87 -9.38
CA ASP A 63 4.71 -23.53 -9.86
C ASP A 63 4.71 -23.48 -11.41
N ALA A 64 5.78 -23.97 -12.04
CA ALA A 64 5.89 -24.00 -13.51
C ALA A 64 4.82 -24.87 -14.21
N ARG A 65 4.21 -25.82 -13.49
CA ARG A 65 3.14 -26.70 -13.99
C ARG A 65 1.73 -26.20 -13.64
N GLY A 66 1.61 -25.02 -13.01
CA GLY A 66 0.35 -24.49 -12.53
C GLY A 66 -0.26 -25.30 -11.38
N HIS A 67 0.59 -26.02 -10.63
CA HIS A 67 0.21 -26.71 -9.40
C HIS A 67 0.41 -25.79 -8.19
N VAL A 68 -0.29 -26.08 -7.09
CA VAL A 68 -0.18 -25.31 -5.84
C VAL A 68 0.78 -26.01 -4.89
N ALA A 69 2.01 -25.51 -4.73
CA ALA A 69 3.01 -26.11 -3.85
C ALA A 69 2.87 -25.69 -2.38
N LEU A 70 3.03 -26.65 -1.47
CA LEU A 70 3.14 -26.43 -0.02
C LEU A 70 4.43 -27.10 0.51
N PRO A 71 5.49 -26.35 0.84
CA PRO A 71 5.65 -24.90 0.67
C PRO A 71 6.00 -24.49 -0.78
N THR A 72 5.72 -23.24 -1.15
CA THR A 72 6.23 -22.63 -2.39
C THR A 72 7.71 -22.27 -2.28
N VAL A 73 8.36 -21.92 -3.38
CA VAL A 73 9.76 -21.47 -3.37
C VAL A 73 9.90 -20.17 -2.57
N GLU A 74 8.94 -19.25 -2.74
CA GLU A 74 8.84 -18.00 -2.01
C GLU A 74 8.73 -18.23 -0.51
N THR A 75 7.89 -19.18 -0.09
CA THR A 75 7.74 -19.55 1.32
C THR A 75 9.04 -20.11 1.89
N VAL A 76 9.73 -20.99 1.15
CA VAL A 76 11.01 -21.57 1.56
C VAL A 76 12.10 -20.51 1.72
N GLU A 77 12.17 -19.54 0.81
CA GLU A 77 13.14 -18.45 0.86
C GLU A 77 12.81 -17.45 1.99
N ALA A 78 11.53 -17.12 2.18
CA ALA A 78 11.08 -16.21 3.23
C ALA A 78 11.35 -16.76 4.64
N LEU A 79 11.16 -18.06 4.86
CA LEU A 79 11.49 -18.72 6.13
C LEU A 79 13.00 -18.77 6.42
N GLY A 80 13.84 -18.49 5.42
CA GLY A 80 15.29 -18.35 5.57
C GLY A 80 15.76 -17.00 6.13
N GLU A 81 14.84 -16.03 6.28
CA GLU A 81 15.13 -14.66 6.70
C GLU A 81 14.52 -14.34 8.08
N PRO A 82 15.24 -14.57 9.20
CA PRO A 82 14.70 -14.41 10.56
C PRO A 82 14.11 -13.02 10.82
N PHE A 83 14.67 -11.97 10.20
CA PHE A 83 14.21 -10.60 10.36
C PHE A 83 12.81 -10.35 9.77
N ALA A 84 12.52 -10.96 8.62
CA ALA A 84 11.20 -10.84 7.99
C ALA A 84 10.15 -11.59 8.82
N ILE A 85 10.54 -12.74 9.40
CA ILE A 85 9.65 -13.57 10.22
C ILE A 85 9.15 -12.80 11.44
N PHE A 86 10.06 -12.22 12.25
CA PHE A 86 9.65 -11.57 13.49
C PHE A 86 8.82 -10.32 13.26
N ARG A 87 9.16 -9.52 12.23
CA ARG A 87 8.38 -8.33 11.90
C ARG A 87 6.94 -8.69 11.54
N VAL A 88 6.77 -9.68 10.66
CA VAL A 88 5.44 -10.11 10.19
C VAL A 88 4.63 -10.70 11.34
N LEU A 89 5.23 -11.53 12.20
CA LEU A 89 4.53 -12.06 13.37
C LEU A 89 4.18 -10.98 14.40
N HIS A 90 5.06 -10.00 14.62
CA HIS A 90 4.78 -8.86 15.48
C HIS A 90 3.64 -7.99 14.92
N GLU A 91 3.63 -7.73 13.61
CA GLU A 91 2.55 -7.03 12.92
C GLU A 91 1.22 -7.80 13.03
N ALA A 92 1.26 -9.14 13.06
CA ALA A 92 0.12 -10.01 13.33
C ALA A 92 -0.26 -10.12 14.83
N GLY A 93 0.31 -9.28 15.69
CA GLY A 93 0.02 -9.26 17.13
C GLY A 93 0.61 -10.43 17.92
N ILE A 94 1.55 -11.19 17.35
CA ILE A 94 2.25 -12.29 18.02
C ILE A 94 3.54 -11.74 18.67
N PRO A 95 3.73 -11.88 19.99
CA PRO A 95 4.93 -11.41 20.66
C PRO A 95 6.19 -12.09 20.10
N THR A 96 7.22 -11.30 19.78
CA THR A 96 8.51 -11.78 19.26
C THR A 96 9.66 -11.20 20.06
N LEU A 97 10.81 -11.89 20.10
CA LEU A 97 12.02 -11.34 20.72
C LEU A 97 12.48 -10.05 20.02
N ASP A 98 13.00 -9.10 20.79
CA ASP A 98 13.62 -7.88 20.25
C ASP A 98 14.90 -8.23 19.45
N LEU A 99 15.14 -7.48 18.39
CA LEU A 99 16.24 -7.56 17.45
C LEU A 99 17.62 -7.44 18.12
N ALA A 100 17.71 -6.65 19.20
CA ALA A 100 18.95 -6.49 19.97
C ALA A 100 19.30 -7.77 20.76
N ASP A 101 18.30 -8.43 21.33
CA ASP A 101 18.45 -9.64 22.15
C ASP A 101 18.65 -10.92 21.31
N LEU A 102 18.15 -10.93 20.07
CA LEU A 102 18.34 -12.04 19.14
C LEU A 102 19.83 -12.30 18.85
N ARG A 103 20.65 -11.24 18.74
CA ARG A 103 22.09 -11.35 18.45
C ARG A 103 22.89 -11.90 19.63
N SER A 104 22.47 -11.62 20.87
CA SER A 104 23.16 -12.05 22.08
C SER A 104 22.85 -13.51 22.44
N ARG A 105 21.61 -13.97 22.17
CA ARG A 105 21.13 -15.32 22.55
C ARG A 105 21.18 -16.37 21.44
N ARG A 106 21.59 -16.02 20.21
CA ARG A 106 21.78 -16.97 19.09
C ARG A 106 22.74 -18.14 19.40
N ARG A 107 23.61 -18.01 20.41
CA ARG A 107 24.50 -19.08 20.90
C ARG A 107 23.85 -20.06 21.90
N ASN A 108 22.71 -19.69 22.50
CA ASN A 108 22.06 -20.42 23.59
C ASN A 108 20.70 -21.04 23.20
N LEU A 109 20.19 -20.74 22.00
CA LEU A 109 19.02 -21.42 21.44
C LEU A 109 19.42 -22.81 20.91
N PRO A 110 18.55 -23.84 21.03
CA PRO A 110 18.83 -25.17 20.50
C PRO A 110 19.16 -25.08 19.00
N ALA A 111 20.29 -25.67 18.59
CA ALA A 111 20.72 -25.62 17.19
C ALA A 111 19.66 -26.26 16.27
N THR A 112 18.96 -25.43 15.50
CA THR A 112 18.15 -25.87 14.37
C THR A 112 19.00 -25.81 13.12
N SER A 113 19.15 -26.95 12.46
CA SER A 113 20.16 -27.25 11.43
C SER A 113 19.90 -26.59 10.06
N LEU A 114 19.41 -25.35 10.03
CA LEU A 114 19.21 -24.59 8.80
C LEU A 114 20.13 -23.37 8.66
N VAL A 115 20.95 -23.03 9.66
CA VAL A 115 21.87 -21.87 9.55
C VAL A 115 23.32 -22.25 9.82
N ASN A 116 24.11 -22.27 8.74
CA ASN A 116 25.57 -22.24 8.65
C ASN A 116 26.36 -23.39 9.31
N ASP A 117 26.74 -24.38 8.49
CA ASP A 117 28.10 -24.92 8.55
C ASP A 117 28.53 -25.41 7.15
N ASP A 118 29.32 -24.60 6.47
CA ASP A 118 30.18 -25.01 5.35
C ASP A 118 31.59 -25.18 5.94
N SER A 119 31.88 -26.39 6.40
CA SER A 119 33.24 -26.81 6.72
C SER A 119 33.50 -28.24 6.23
N SER A 120 33.29 -28.49 4.93
CA SER A 120 33.90 -29.64 4.28
C SER A 120 35.36 -29.34 3.93
N GLY A 121 36.25 -29.48 4.92
CA GLY A 121 37.64 -29.86 4.70
C GLY A 121 37.82 -31.33 5.11
N PRO A 122 38.58 -32.15 4.37
CA PRO A 122 38.65 -33.58 4.63
C PRO A 122 39.41 -33.82 5.94
N LYS A 123 38.76 -34.41 6.94
CA LYS A 123 39.45 -35.00 8.08
C LYS A 123 39.14 -36.48 8.20
N SER A 124 40.23 -37.22 8.02
CA SER A 124 40.46 -38.63 8.25
C SER A 124 39.97 -39.14 9.62
N GLY A 125 39.40 -40.35 9.60
CA GLY A 125 39.76 -41.44 10.50
C GLY A 125 39.33 -41.39 11.97
N GLY A 126 38.66 -42.46 12.42
CA GLY A 126 38.80 -42.95 13.80
C GLY A 126 37.50 -43.15 14.56
N GLY A 127 37.09 -44.42 14.67
CA GLY A 127 35.88 -44.92 15.33
C GLY A 127 35.60 -44.46 16.78
N ARG A 128 34.34 -44.62 17.19
CA ARG A 128 33.91 -45.70 18.12
C ARG A 128 32.38 -45.74 18.25
N ARG A 129 31.85 -46.97 18.25
CA ARG A 129 30.48 -47.32 18.66
C ARG A 129 30.32 -47.09 20.17
N ASN A 130 29.14 -46.63 20.60
CA ASN A 130 28.47 -47.16 21.79
C ASN A 130 26.96 -46.92 21.70
N GLY A 131 26.18 -47.95 22.06
CA GLY A 131 24.72 -47.97 22.00
C GLY A 131 24.02 -47.66 23.33
N GLY A 132 22.68 -47.78 23.29
CA GLY A 132 21.73 -47.55 24.38
C GLY A 132 21.36 -46.06 24.52
N ASN A 133 20.12 -45.64 24.71
CA ASN A 133 18.95 -46.31 25.28
C ASN A 133 17.71 -45.54 24.79
N GLY A 134 16.59 -46.26 24.64
CA GLY A 134 15.28 -45.66 24.48
C GLY A 134 14.86 -44.90 25.75
N GLY A 135 14.15 -43.79 25.57
CA GLY A 135 13.62 -42.98 26.67
C GLY A 135 12.92 -41.75 26.13
N GLY A 136 11.61 -41.66 26.35
CA GLY A 136 10.76 -40.56 25.86
C GLY A 136 11.21 -39.19 26.35
N ARG A 137 10.95 -38.17 25.54
CA ARG A 137 10.95 -36.76 25.97
C ARG A 137 9.49 -36.29 26.12
N LYS A 138 8.84 -36.81 27.15
CA LYS A 138 7.97 -35.97 28.00
C LYS A 138 8.88 -35.41 29.09
N ASP A 139 8.57 -34.18 29.50
CA ASP A 139 9.14 -33.45 30.63
C ASP A 139 10.51 -32.79 30.36
N ALA A 140 10.47 -31.61 29.73
CA ALA A 140 11.48 -30.59 29.91
C ALA A 140 11.00 -29.58 30.97
N ALA A 141 11.38 -29.87 32.21
CA ALA A 141 11.76 -28.95 33.28
C ALA A 141 10.93 -27.66 33.49
N GLU A 142 10.12 -27.68 34.54
CA GLU A 142 9.85 -26.51 35.39
C GLU A 142 11.18 -25.81 35.73
N GLY A 143 11.46 -24.69 35.08
CA GLY A 143 12.62 -23.83 35.37
C GLY A 143 13.32 -23.18 34.18
N SER A 144 13.05 -23.59 32.93
CA SER A 144 13.65 -22.94 31.75
C SER A 144 12.62 -22.14 30.96
N GLY A 145 12.82 -20.83 30.80
CA GLY A 145 11.94 -19.95 30.01
C GLY A 145 12.04 -20.17 28.49
N ALA A 146 11.91 -21.42 28.01
CA ALA A 146 11.88 -21.76 26.58
C ALA A 146 10.91 -22.92 26.29
N ALA A 147 10.23 -22.87 25.14
CA ALA A 147 9.31 -23.91 24.65
C ALA A 147 9.48 -24.12 23.14
N GLU A 148 9.12 -25.29 22.63
CA GLU A 148 9.15 -25.61 21.19
C GLU A 148 7.87 -26.35 20.79
N VAL A 149 7.31 -25.98 19.64
CA VAL A 149 6.04 -26.49 19.13
C VAL A 149 6.16 -26.85 17.66
N LEU A 150 5.55 -27.97 17.27
CA LEU A 150 5.30 -28.31 15.87
C LEU A 150 3.89 -27.88 15.47
N ALA A 151 3.80 -27.10 14.40
CA ALA A 151 2.55 -26.67 13.79
C ALA A 151 2.35 -27.44 12.47
N TYR A 152 1.29 -28.24 12.40
CA TYR A 152 0.88 -29.01 11.23
C TYR A 152 -0.20 -28.24 10.50
N PHE A 153 0.10 -27.70 9.32
CA PHE A 153 -0.81 -26.84 8.55
C PHE A 153 -1.45 -25.71 9.40
N GLY A 154 -0.63 -25.08 10.25
CA GLY A 154 -1.05 -23.99 11.14
C GLY A 154 -1.79 -24.41 12.41
N GLN A 155 -1.95 -25.72 12.66
CA GLN A 155 -2.55 -26.24 13.88
C GLN A 155 -1.48 -26.82 14.81
N CYS A 156 -1.59 -26.56 16.11
CA CYS A 156 -0.77 -27.18 17.14
C CYS A 156 -1.63 -27.60 18.34
N GLU A 157 -1.17 -28.61 19.07
CA GLU A 157 -1.90 -29.14 20.24
C GLU A 157 -1.90 -28.17 21.42
N ASP A 158 -0.81 -27.43 21.62
CA ASP A 158 -0.68 -26.47 22.71
C ASP A 158 -1.48 -25.19 22.42
N SER A 159 -2.56 -25.00 23.17
CA SER A 159 -3.46 -23.84 23.03
C SER A 159 -2.77 -22.49 23.22
N ARG A 160 -1.67 -22.42 24.00
CA ARG A 160 -0.92 -21.18 24.26
C ARG A 160 -0.26 -20.63 23.00
N PHE A 161 0.11 -21.51 22.08
CA PHE A 161 0.90 -21.17 20.90
C PHE A 161 0.08 -21.24 19.60
N ARG A 162 -1.23 -21.47 19.70
CA ARG A 162 -2.12 -21.65 18.54
C ARG A 162 -2.19 -20.42 17.65
N ALA A 163 -2.28 -19.22 18.23
CA ALA A 163 -2.30 -17.97 17.48
C ALA A 163 -1.01 -17.79 16.67
N ALA A 164 0.15 -18.07 17.29
CA ALA A 164 1.45 -18.00 16.62
C ALA A 164 1.60 -19.06 15.52
N ALA A 165 1.11 -20.28 15.75
CA ALA A 165 1.10 -21.35 14.75
C ALA A 165 0.23 -21.00 13.53
N GLN A 166 -0.94 -20.42 13.76
CA GLN A 166 -1.85 -19.98 12.69
C GLN A 166 -1.29 -18.80 11.91
N ALA A 167 -0.77 -17.79 12.59
CA ALA A 167 -0.13 -16.63 11.97
C ALA A 167 1.08 -17.04 11.13
N ALA A 168 1.97 -17.89 11.68
CA ALA A 168 3.14 -18.37 10.95
C ALA A 168 2.76 -19.20 9.72
N TYR A 169 1.72 -20.02 9.79
CA TYR A 169 1.26 -20.79 8.63
C TYR A 169 0.53 -19.95 7.58
N ARG A 170 -0.22 -18.93 8.00
CA ARG A 170 -0.90 -17.98 7.09
C ARG A 170 0.11 -17.27 6.19
N GLU A 171 1.21 -16.83 6.81
CA GLU A 171 2.27 -16.10 6.14
C GLU A 171 3.24 -17.02 5.38
N TRP A 172 3.50 -18.20 5.93
CA TRP A 172 4.39 -19.19 5.35
C TRP A 172 3.72 -20.57 5.25
N PRO A 173 2.80 -20.77 4.29
CA PRO A 173 2.10 -22.04 4.11
C PRO A 173 3.08 -23.20 3.91
N THR A 174 3.27 -23.98 4.98
CA THR A 174 4.25 -25.08 5.05
C THR A 174 3.59 -26.26 5.76
N PRO A 175 3.76 -27.51 5.28
CA PRO A 175 3.10 -28.67 5.88
C PRO A 175 3.38 -28.82 7.37
N VAL A 176 4.65 -28.62 7.77
CA VAL A 176 5.06 -28.62 9.17
C VAL A 176 6.04 -27.49 9.45
N LEU A 177 5.71 -26.63 10.41
CA LEU A 177 6.60 -25.61 10.97
C LEU A 177 7.03 -26.01 12.39
N ARG A 178 8.29 -25.76 12.71
CA ARG A 178 8.83 -25.80 14.08
C ARG A 178 8.97 -24.37 14.58
N ILE A 179 8.33 -24.07 15.70
CA ILE A 179 8.32 -22.74 16.31
C ILE A 179 8.92 -22.84 17.72
N GLN A 180 9.94 -22.05 17.99
CA GLN A 180 10.55 -21.93 19.30
C GLN A 180 10.09 -20.64 19.98
N PHE A 181 9.82 -20.71 21.28
CA PHE A 181 9.38 -19.62 22.13
C PHE A 181 10.31 -19.47 23.33
N VAL A 182 10.37 -18.26 23.87
CA VAL A 182 11.01 -17.98 25.16
C VAL A 182 10.08 -17.15 26.06
N MET A 183 10.13 -17.38 27.36
CA MET A 183 9.39 -16.61 28.34
C MET A 183 10.22 -15.40 28.77
N GLU A 184 9.73 -14.20 28.52
CA GLU A 184 10.39 -12.95 28.88
C GLU A 184 9.34 -11.92 29.32
N ASP A 185 9.63 -11.22 30.43
CA ASP A 185 8.70 -10.25 31.05
C ASP A 185 7.30 -10.81 31.37
N GLY A 186 7.20 -12.13 31.56
CA GLY A 186 5.94 -12.83 31.82
C GLY A 186 5.13 -13.20 30.56
N GLU A 187 5.68 -12.97 29.36
CA GLU A 187 5.05 -13.28 28.08
C GLU A 187 5.89 -14.27 27.24
N TRP A 188 5.20 -15.15 26.51
CA TRP A 188 5.87 -16.05 25.56
C TRP A 188 6.13 -15.33 24.23
N LYS A 189 7.40 -15.15 23.89
CA LYS A 189 7.83 -14.52 22.64
C LYS A 189 8.38 -15.54 21.67
N VAL A 190 8.02 -15.44 20.39
CA VAL A 190 8.58 -16.27 19.32
C VAL A 190 10.06 -15.94 19.16
N ALA A 191 10.89 -16.99 19.26
CA ALA A 191 12.34 -16.93 19.13
C ALA A 191 12.83 -17.50 17.80
N GLN A 192 12.07 -18.38 17.15
CA GLN A 192 12.38 -18.91 15.82
C GLN A 192 11.16 -19.54 15.15
N VAL A 193 11.07 -19.44 13.82
CA VAL A 193 10.18 -20.26 12.97
C VAL A 193 11.04 -20.90 11.88
N ALA A 194 10.84 -22.19 11.63
CA ALA A 194 11.53 -22.91 10.57
C ALA A 194 10.65 -24.03 10.00
N PRO A 195 10.83 -24.43 8.73
CA PRO A 195 10.27 -25.69 8.23
C PRO A 195 10.79 -26.87 9.06
N ALA A 196 9.93 -27.87 9.30
CA ALA A 196 10.32 -29.15 9.88
C ALA A 196 10.25 -30.24 8.79
N PRO A 197 11.36 -30.55 8.10
CA PRO A 197 11.39 -31.63 7.12
C PRO A 197 11.02 -32.97 7.75
N LEU A 198 10.41 -33.85 6.96
CA LEU A 198 9.96 -35.17 7.40
C LEU A 198 11.08 -36.03 8.03
N SER A 199 12.32 -35.84 7.57
CA SER A 199 13.53 -36.49 8.13
C SER A 199 13.83 -36.10 9.58
N GLN A 200 13.26 -34.99 10.07
CA GLN A 200 13.47 -34.47 11.43
C GLN A 200 12.30 -34.76 12.37
N LEU A 201 11.26 -35.47 11.88
CA LEU A 201 10.11 -35.87 12.68
C LEU A 201 10.24 -37.34 13.10
N SER A 202 10.08 -37.61 14.39
CA SER A 202 9.94 -38.96 14.93
C SER A 202 8.66 -39.64 14.46
N GLU A 203 8.56 -40.97 14.58
CA GLU A 203 7.36 -41.73 14.21
C GLU A 203 6.08 -41.22 14.92
N VAL A 204 6.22 -40.69 16.15
CA VAL A 204 5.08 -40.13 16.89
C VAL A 204 4.68 -38.76 16.33
N GLU A 205 5.63 -37.89 16.00
CA GLU A 205 5.41 -36.56 15.41
C GLU A 205 4.88 -36.64 13.96
N ARG A 206 5.06 -37.77 13.27
CA ARG A 206 4.49 -37.98 11.93
C ARG A 206 2.99 -38.26 11.93
N ARG A 207 2.43 -38.78 13.02
CA ARG A 207 1.00 -39.18 13.07
C ARG A 207 0.04 -38.01 12.82
N PRO A 208 0.20 -36.82 13.44
CA PRO A 208 -0.66 -35.67 13.15
C PRO A 208 -0.52 -35.17 11.71
N LEU A 209 0.69 -35.25 11.14
CA LEU A 209 0.94 -34.90 9.73
C LEU A 209 0.19 -35.83 8.79
N VAL A 210 0.27 -37.15 9.00
CA VAL A 210 -0.44 -38.15 8.18
C VAL A 210 -1.95 -37.94 8.27
N ALA A 211 -2.49 -37.77 9.48
CA ALA A 211 -3.92 -37.50 9.68
C ALA A 211 -4.38 -36.21 8.98
N ALA A 212 -3.57 -35.14 9.02
CA ALA A 212 -3.88 -33.89 8.34
C ALA A 212 -3.81 -34.00 6.81
N VAL A 213 -2.88 -34.82 6.29
CA VAL A 213 -2.74 -35.07 4.85
C VAL A 213 -3.89 -35.92 4.29
N GLU A 214 -4.44 -36.82 5.09
CA GLU A 214 -5.57 -37.67 4.69
C GLU A 214 -6.91 -36.93 4.62
N ASP A 215 -7.06 -35.80 5.33
CA ASP A 215 -8.23 -34.93 5.27
C ASP A 215 -8.21 -34.00 4.04
N GLU A 216 -8.57 -34.54 2.87
CA GLU A 216 -8.63 -33.82 1.58
C GLU A 216 -9.48 -32.53 1.61
N LYS A 217 -10.50 -32.45 2.48
CA LYS A 217 -11.36 -31.26 2.60
C LYS A 217 -10.63 -30.09 3.25
N SER A 218 -9.65 -30.38 4.12
CA SER A 218 -8.85 -29.36 4.80
C SER A 218 -7.79 -28.72 3.88
N LEU A 219 -7.21 -29.52 2.97
CA LEU A 219 -6.16 -29.09 2.03
C LEU A 219 -6.71 -28.36 0.79
N SER A 220 -7.84 -28.82 0.25
CA SER A 220 -8.47 -28.23 -0.95
C SER A 220 -9.08 -26.84 -0.73
N ARG A 221 -9.44 -26.49 0.53
CA ARG A 221 -10.02 -25.19 0.90
C ARG A 221 -9.00 -24.10 1.18
N ARG A 222 -7.71 -24.42 1.35
CA ARG A 222 -6.73 -23.51 1.98
C ARG A 222 -5.55 -23.10 1.09
N GLY A 223 -5.61 -23.44 -0.20
CA GLY A 223 -4.57 -23.09 -1.17
C GLY A 223 -5.05 -22.97 -2.62
N SER A 224 -6.34 -22.75 -2.87
CA SER A 224 -6.77 -22.53 -4.26
C SER A 224 -6.38 -21.12 -4.71
N PRO A 225 -5.59 -20.94 -5.79
CA PRO A 225 -5.57 -19.67 -6.49
C PRO A 225 -7.00 -19.35 -6.98
N THR A 226 -7.33 -18.07 -7.02
CA THR A 226 -8.62 -17.59 -7.52
C THR A 226 -8.89 -18.17 -8.92
N PRO A 227 -10.03 -18.85 -9.15
CA PRO A 227 -10.37 -19.36 -10.47
C PRO A 227 -10.82 -18.20 -11.39
N HIS A 228 -9.88 -17.48 -12.00
CA HIS A 228 -10.14 -16.29 -12.82
C HIS A 228 -10.46 -16.56 -14.30
N ASP A 229 -10.47 -17.82 -14.75
CA ASP A 229 -10.74 -18.12 -16.16
C ASP A 229 -12.21 -18.43 -16.47
N SER A 230 -13.11 -18.38 -15.48
CA SER A 230 -14.55 -18.58 -15.71
C SER A 230 -15.48 -17.57 -15.07
N THR A 231 -15.04 -16.70 -14.15
CA THR A 231 -15.94 -15.80 -13.40
C THR A 231 -16.16 -14.44 -14.07
N ARG A 232 -17.38 -13.91 -13.96
CA ARG A 232 -17.84 -12.60 -14.45
C ARG A 232 -17.16 -11.44 -13.72
N ALA A 233 -16.99 -11.53 -12.40
CA ALA A 233 -16.33 -10.53 -11.55
C ALA A 233 -15.81 -11.17 -10.25
N SER A 234 -14.98 -10.46 -9.47
CA SER A 234 -14.57 -10.82 -8.10
C SER A 234 -14.84 -9.69 -7.09
N ILE A 235 -15.38 -10.03 -5.92
CA ILE A 235 -15.68 -9.08 -4.84
C ILE A 235 -14.98 -9.55 -3.55
N ALA A 236 -14.11 -8.71 -3.00
CA ALA A 236 -13.59 -8.90 -1.65
C ALA A 236 -14.63 -8.44 -0.62
N VAL A 237 -14.85 -9.23 0.42
CA VAL A 237 -15.69 -8.87 1.57
C VAL A 237 -14.80 -8.73 2.78
N LEU A 238 -14.57 -7.51 3.28
CA LEU A 238 -13.80 -7.33 4.51
C LEU A 238 -14.67 -7.77 5.70
N PHE A 239 -14.23 -8.79 6.43
CA PHE A 239 -14.98 -9.39 7.52
C PHE A 239 -14.02 -9.87 8.62
N ASP A 240 -14.26 -9.45 9.85
CA ASP A 240 -13.52 -9.91 11.02
C ASP A 240 -14.43 -10.81 11.88
N GLU A 241 -14.24 -12.12 11.81
CA GLU A 241 -15.03 -13.09 12.57
C GLU A 241 -14.86 -12.93 14.10
N ALA A 242 -13.77 -12.28 14.54
CA ALA A 242 -13.52 -12.00 15.95
C ALA A 242 -14.24 -10.72 16.44
N ASP A 243 -14.76 -9.89 15.54
CA ASP A 243 -15.46 -8.66 15.87
C ASP A 243 -16.95 -8.93 16.20
N PRO A 244 -17.37 -8.78 17.47
CA PRO A 244 -18.77 -8.99 17.85
C PRO A 244 -19.73 -7.93 17.28
N PHE A 245 -19.20 -6.87 16.67
CA PHE A 245 -19.96 -5.77 16.07
C PHE A 245 -20.05 -5.84 14.55
N CYS A 246 -19.70 -6.99 13.95
CA CYS A 246 -19.87 -7.19 12.52
C CYS A 246 -21.34 -6.95 12.11
N PRO A 247 -21.59 -6.12 11.08
CA PRO A 247 -22.93 -5.75 10.63
C PRO A 247 -23.61 -6.87 9.82
N SER A 248 -22.92 -7.97 9.57
CA SER A 248 -23.49 -9.17 8.95
C SER A 248 -22.94 -10.44 9.58
N SER A 249 -23.83 -11.39 9.82
CA SER A 249 -23.52 -12.75 10.24
C SER A 249 -22.78 -13.57 9.16
N PRO A 250 -21.97 -14.57 9.55
CA PRO A 250 -21.36 -15.52 8.61
C PRO A 250 -22.37 -16.19 7.67
N GLU A 251 -23.58 -16.52 8.16
CA GLU A 251 -24.66 -17.12 7.39
C GLU A 251 -25.18 -16.19 6.28
N THR A 252 -25.18 -14.88 6.55
CA THR A 252 -25.54 -13.84 5.59
C THR A 252 -24.49 -13.74 4.49
N LEU A 253 -23.21 -13.78 4.84
CA LEU A 253 -22.12 -13.79 3.87
C LEU A 253 -22.12 -15.08 3.03
N ASP A 254 -22.42 -16.24 3.63
CA ASP A 254 -22.61 -17.51 2.91
C ASP A 254 -23.76 -17.40 1.89
N ARG A 255 -24.83 -16.67 2.25
CA ARG A 255 -25.98 -16.44 1.37
C ARG A 255 -25.58 -15.53 0.20
N PHE A 256 -24.89 -14.43 0.47
CA PHE A 256 -24.38 -13.52 -0.55
C PHE A 256 -23.43 -14.24 -1.53
N GLU A 257 -22.48 -15.03 -1.02
CA GLU A 257 -21.57 -15.86 -1.81
C GLU A 257 -22.31 -16.84 -2.73
N ARG A 258 -23.34 -17.53 -2.22
CA ARG A 258 -24.16 -18.47 -3.02
C ARG A 258 -24.92 -17.75 -4.14
N ILE A 259 -25.43 -16.55 -3.88
CA ILE A 259 -26.17 -15.75 -4.88
C ILE A 259 -25.20 -15.21 -5.94
N ALA A 260 -24.04 -14.71 -5.51
CA ALA A 260 -22.96 -14.26 -6.39
C ALA A 260 -22.47 -15.40 -7.30
N ALA A 261 -22.24 -16.59 -6.75
CA ALA A 261 -21.79 -17.76 -7.51
C ALA A 261 -22.78 -18.15 -8.63
N ARG A 262 -24.10 -18.05 -8.42
CA ARG A 262 -25.11 -18.30 -9.47
C ARG A 262 -25.04 -17.29 -10.61
N ARG A 263 -24.61 -16.06 -10.32
CA ARG A 263 -24.35 -15.01 -11.32
C ARG A 263 -22.90 -14.99 -11.78
N ASN A 264 -22.16 -16.07 -11.50
CA ASN A 264 -20.77 -16.28 -11.89
C ASN A 264 -19.81 -15.23 -11.31
N VAL A 265 -20.13 -14.66 -10.15
CA VAL A 265 -19.28 -13.70 -9.44
C VAL A 265 -18.60 -14.42 -8.28
N TYR A 266 -17.27 -14.26 -8.18
CA TYR A 266 -16.48 -14.78 -7.08
C TYR A 266 -16.55 -13.82 -5.88
N VAL A 267 -16.79 -14.33 -4.69
CA VAL A 267 -16.79 -13.54 -3.46
C VAL A 267 -15.78 -14.16 -2.50
N HIS A 268 -14.93 -13.33 -1.91
CA HIS A 268 -13.89 -13.77 -0.99
C HIS A 268 -13.86 -12.93 0.28
N ARG A 269 -13.90 -13.57 1.44
CA ARG A 269 -13.76 -12.86 2.72
C ARG A 269 -12.30 -12.55 2.98
N LEU A 270 -11.99 -11.27 3.20
CA LEU A 270 -10.68 -10.80 3.62
C LEU A 270 -10.70 -10.50 5.11
N GLY A 271 -9.65 -10.92 5.81
CA GLY A 271 -9.32 -10.45 7.16
C GLY A 271 -8.66 -9.07 7.15
N LEU A 272 -8.58 -8.44 8.32
CA LEU A 272 -7.99 -7.10 8.49
C LEU A 272 -6.48 -7.05 8.18
N ASP A 273 -5.79 -8.19 8.22
CA ASP A 273 -4.36 -8.34 7.89
C ASP A 273 -4.11 -8.48 6.38
N GLU A 274 -5.15 -8.70 5.57
CA GLU A 274 -5.02 -9.05 4.15
C GLU A 274 -5.13 -7.83 3.20
N ILE A 275 -4.90 -6.61 3.69
CA ILE A 275 -5.05 -5.37 2.90
C ILE A 275 -4.21 -5.35 1.61
N GLN A 276 -3.09 -6.07 1.58
CA GLN A 276 -2.23 -6.16 0.40
C GLN A 276 -2.87 -6.97 -0.74
N ARG A 277 -3.75 -7.91 -0.40
CA ARG A 277 -4.49 -8.76 -1.34
C ARG A 277 -5.68 -8.04 -1.97
N LEU A 278 -6.04 -6.87 -1.46
CA LEU A 278 -7.19 -6.12 -1.93
C LEU A 278 -7.15 -5.85 -3.46
N ALA A 279 -5.94 -5.68 -4.03
CA ALA A 279 -5.74 -5.49 -5.46
C ALA A 279 -6.00 -6.74 -6.34
N GLU A 280 -6.29 -7.91 -5.74
CA GLU A 280 -6.68 -9.14 -6.45
C GLU A 280 -8.17 -9.15 -6.86
N TYR A 281 -8.96 -8.17 -6.39
CA TYR A 281 -10.42 -8.15 -6.52
C TYR A 281 -10.92 -6.96 -7.35
N ASP A 282 -12.07 -7.13 -8.01
CA ASP A 282 -12.69 -6.07 -8.81
C ASP A 282 -13.48 -5.06 -7.95
N ALA A 283 -13.88 -5.44 -6.73
CA ALA A 283 -14.63 -4.59 -5.80
C ALA A 283 -14.40 -4.97 -4.33
N LEU A 284 -14.73 -4.05 -3.42
CA LEU A 284 -14.67 -4.24 -1.97
C LEU A 284 -16.02 -4.00 -1.30
N PHE A 285 -16.46 -4.94 -0.46
CA PHE A 285 -17.63 -4.85 0.39
C PHE A 285 -17.24 -5.01 1.88
N ILE A 286 -17.26 -3.92 2.62
CA ILE A 286 -16.83 -3.82 4.00
C ILE A 286 -17.98 -4.23 4.92
N ARG A 287 -17.84 -5.37 5.60
CA ARG A 287 -18.77 -5.88 6.60
C ARG A 287 -18.04 -6.12 7.93
N SER A 288 -17.26 -5.13 8.35
CA SER A 288 -16.52 -5.06 9.61
C SER A 288 -16.82 -3.70 10.28
N LEU A 289 -16.54 -3.54 11.58
CA LEU A 289 -16.66 -2.24 12.26
C LEU A 289 -15.99 -1.10 11.48
N THR A 290 -16.78 -0.08 11.14
CA THR A 290 -16.31 1.14 10.48
C THR A 290 -16.15 2.29 11.46
N GLY A 291 -15.19 3.17 11.14
CA GLY A 291 -14.87 4.37 11.88
C GLY A 291 -13.51 4.91 11.47
N VAL A 292 -13.28 6.21 11.63
CA VAL A 292 -12.02 6.86 11.17
C VAL A 292 -10.76 6.27 11.83
N ARG A 293 -10.91 5.63 12.99
CA ARG A 293 -9.84 4.96 13.74
C ARG A 293 -9.78 3.45 13.49
N GLU A 294 -10.75 2.89 12.77
CA GLU A 294 -10.90 1.46 12.57
C GLU A 294 -10.10 0.98 11.35
N PRO A 295 -9.57 -0.25 11.34
CA PRO A 295 -8.80 -0.78 10.22
C PRO A 295 -9.56 -0.76 8.88
N ALA A 296 -10.88 -0.95 8.92
CA ALA A 296 -11.74 -0.90 7.74
C ALA A 296 -11.63 0.41 6.95
N PHE A 297 -11.34 1.53 7.63
CA PHE A 297 -11.14 2.83 6.97
C PHE A 297 -9.90 2.83 6.06
N GLN A 298 -8.84 2.09 6.41
CA GLN A 298 -7.65 1.95 5.55
C GLN A 298 -7.96 1.11 4.30
N PHE A 299 -8.82 0.11 4.40
CA PHE A 299 -9.29 -0.66 3.25
C PHE A 299 -10.12 0.20 2.29
N ALA A 300 -11.01 1.05 2.83
CA ALA A 300 -11.77 2.00 2.02
C ALA A 300 -10.85 2.96 1.23
N LEU A 301 -9.87 3.58 1.90
CA LEU A 301 -8.87 4.44 1.24
C LEU A 301 -8.06 3.67 0.19
N ARG A 302 -7.67 2.43 0.50
CA ARG A 302 -6.88 1.61 -0.43
C ARG A 302 -7.68 1.21 -1.66
N ALA A 303 -8.97 0.91 -1.52
CA ALA A 303 -9.85 0.61 -2.64
C ALA A 303 -10.07 1.85 -3.53
N GLU A 304 -10.27 3.03 -2.94
CA GLU A 304 -10.34 4.29 -3.70
C GLU A 304 -9.06 4.57 -4.48
N MET A 305 -7.88 4.34 -3.88
CA MET A 305 -6.58 4.46 -4.56
C MET A 305 -6.40 3.47 -5.72
N LEU A 306 -7.20 2.40 -5.77
CA LEU A 306 -7.17 1.38 -6.81
C LEU A 306 -8.27 1.58 -7.87
N ASP A 307 -9.03 2.69 -7.81
CA ASP A 307 -10.25 2.92 -8.60
C ASP A 307 -11.26 1.76 -8.47
N MET A 308 -11.27 1.10 -7.32
CA MET A 308 -12.11 -0.06 -7.05
C MET A 308 -13.44 0.38 -6.46
N PRO A 309 -14.58 -0.07 -7.01
CA PRO A 309 -15.89 0.10 -6.37
C PRO A 309 -15.86 -0.43 -4.94
N VAL A 310 -16.19 0.44 -3.98
CA VAL A 310 -16.17 0.12 -2.56
C VAL A 310 -17.48 0.53 -1.89
N ILE A 311 -17.98 -0.35 -1.04
CA ILE A 311 -18.95 -0.05 0.02
C ILE A 311 -18.26 -0.47 1.32
N ASP A 312 -18.06 0.34 2.35
CA ASP A 312 -18.35 1.77 2.42
C ASP A 312 -17.13 2.60 2.01
N ASP A 313 -17.36 3.67 1.24
CA ASP A 313 -16.31 4.60 0.84
C ASP A 313 -15.84 5.47 2.03
N SER A 314 -14.65 6.05 1.90
CA SER A 314 -14.01 6.78 2.99
C SER A 314 -14.81 8.01 3.42
N GLN A 315 -15.51 8.67 2.50
CA GLN A 315 -16.32 9.85 2.81
C GLN A 315 -17.57 9.47 3.59
N SER A 316 -18.24 8.38 3.20
CA SER A 316 -19.38 7.83 3.92
C SER A 316 -19.02 7.51 5.36
N ILE A 317 -17.90 6.81 5.61
CA ILE A 317 -17.42 6.47 6.96
C ILE A 317 -17.18 7.74 7.80
N ILE A 318 -16.52 8.76 7.26
CA ILE A 318 -16.23 10.02 7.98
C ILE A 318 -17.53 10.74 8.36
N ARG A 319 -18.46 10.86 7.40
CA ARG A 319 -19.68 11.65 7.57
C ARG A 319 -20.66 10.98 8.53
N CYS A 320 -20.84 9.66 8.42
CA CYS A 320 -21.76 8.89 9.26
C CYS A 320 -21.23 8.68 10.69
N SER A 321 -19.92 8.57 10.88
CA SER A 321 -19.33 8.36 12.22
C SER A 321 -19.41 9.58 13.14
N ASN A 322 -19.62 10.78 12.61
CA ASN A 322 -19.69 12.02 13.37
C ASN A 322 -21.13 12.56 13.51
N LYS A 323 -21.72 12.34 14.68
CA LYS A 323 -23.11 12.75 14.95
C LYS A 323 -23.32 14.28 15.02
N VAL A 324 -22.28 15.06 15.31
CA VAL A 324 -22.37 16.53 15.31
C VAL A 324 -22.44 17.04 13.86
N PHE A 325 -21.61 16.47 12.99
CA PHE A 325 -21.64 16.77 11.55
C PHE A 325 -23.02 16.43 10.96
N LEU A 326 -23.55 15.24 11.27
CA LEU A 326 -24.88 14.84 10.81
C LEU A 326 -25.99 15.78 11.31
N ASP A 327 -26.00 16.13 12.59
CA ASP A 327 -27.03 17.03 13.14
C ASP A 327 -27.03 18.40 12.46
N GLU A 328 -25.84 19.00 12.26
CA GLU A 328 -25.70 20.29 11.59
C GLU A 328 -26.10 20.21 10.11
N LEU A 329 -25.67 19.16 9.41
CA LEU A 329 -26.00 18.93 8.00
C LEU A 329 -27.51 18.77 7.79
N LEU A 330 -28.16 17.93 8.60
CA LEU A 330 -29.59 17.67 8.49
C LEU A 330 -30.41 18.93 8.80
N LYS A 331 -30.03 19.72 9.80
CA LYS A 331 -30.68 20.99 10.13
C LYS A 331 -30.55 22.02 9.01
N ARG A 332 -29.34 22.17 8.45
CA ARG A 332 -29.07 23.13 7.36
C ARG A 332 -29.94 22.85 6.13
N GLU A 333 -30.14 21.58 5.80
CA GLU A 333 -30.92 21.15 4.64
C GLU A 333 -32.42 20.96 4.94
N GLY A 334 -32.88 21.36 6.13
CA GLY A 334 -34.28 21.28 6.53
C GLY A 334 -34.82 19.85 6.60
N ILE A 335 -33.97 18.88 6.94
CA ILE A 335 -34.39 17.51 7.27
C ILE A 335 -34.93 17.50 8.70
N ALA A 336 -36.13 16.95 8.88
CA ALA A 336 -36.76 16.88 10.19
C ALA A 336 -35.96 15.95 11.11
N THR A 337 -35.44 16.50 12.22
CA THR A 337 -34.72 15.78 13.28
C THR A 337 -35.30 16.18 14.64
N PRO A 338 -35.10 15.36 15.70
CA PRO A 338 -35.44 15.79 17.06
C PRO A 338 -34.67 17.06 17.43
N ARG A 339 -35.21 17.87 18.33
CA ARG A 339 -34.48 19.03 18.86
C ARG A 339 -33.20 18.58 19.52
N THR A 340 -32.08 19.06 18.97
CA THR A 340 -30.72 18.69 19.39
C THR A 340 -29.92 19.94 19.72
N LEU A 341 -29.14 19.88 20.81
CA LEU A 341 -28.15 20.86 21.23
C LEU A 341 -26.78 20.19 21.29
N VAL A 342 -25.78 20.77 20.63
CA VAL A 342 -24.37 20.41 20.84
C VAL A 342 -23.91 21.08 22.14
N ALA A 343 -23.68 20.28 23.17
CA ALA A 343 -23.33 20.74 24.50
C ALA A 343 -21.82 20.64 24.76
N THR A 344 -21.28 21.65 25.43
CA THR A 344 -19.90 21.71 25.92
C THR A 344 -19.90 21.68 27.44
N SER A 345 -18.72 21.59 28.06
CA SER A 345 -18.57 21.72 29.52
C SER A 345 -19.11 23.05 30.09
N ARG A 346 -19.38 24.05 29.22
CA ARG A 346 -19.93 25.37 29.59
C ARG A 346 -21.45 25.48 29.40
N THR A 347 -22.09 24.49 28.77
CA THR A 347 -23.53 24.51 28.53
C THR A 347 -24.29 24.39 29.85
N SER A 348 -25.23 25.31 30.11
CA SER A 348 -25.97 25.34 31.37
C SER A 348 -27.07 24.28 31.40
N TRP A 349 -27.48 23.89 32.62
CA TRP A 349 -28.63 22.99 32.80
C TRP A 349 -29.92 23.61 32.23
N ASP A 350 -30.10 24.92 32.38
CA ASP A 350 -31.32 25.60 31.92
C ASP A 350 -31.46 25.52 30.40
N GLN A 351 -30.35 25.68 29.65
CA GLN A 351 -30.32 25.50 28.19
C GLN A 351 -30.68 24.06 27.77
N LEU A 352 -30.35 23.06 28.58
CA LEU A 352 -30.66 21.66 28.28
C LEU A 352 -32.13 21.33 28.57
N VAL A 353 -32.70 21.90 29.63
CA VAL A 353 -34.11 21.68 30.00
C VAL A 353 -35.08 22.26 28.97
N GLU A 354 -34.66 23.25 28.18
CA GLU A 354 -35.43 23.76 27.04
C GLU A 354 -35.74 22.68 25.98
N LEU A 355 -34.93 21.62 25.89
CA LEU A 355 -35.20 20.45 25.05
C LEU A 355 -36.35 19.58 25.58
N GLY A 356 -36.80 19.79 26.82
CA GLY A 356 -37.83 18.98 27.47
C GLY A 356 -37.26 17.71 28.10
N LEU A 357 -37.65 17.42 29.35
CA LEU A 357 -37.20 16.23 30.06
C LEU A 357 -38.15 15.03 29.82
N PRO A 358 -37.61 13.80 29.72
CA PRO A 358 -36.18 13.46 29.78
C PRO A 358 -35.44 13.82 28.48
N ILE A 359 -34.12 14.04 28.56
CA ILE A 359 -33.24 14.23 27.40
C ILE A 359 -32.37 12.99 27.17
N VAL A 360 -31.86 12.82 25.96
CA VAL A 360 -30.87 11.80 25.60
C VAL A 360 -29.53 12.46 25.35
N ILE A 361 -28.47 12.04 26.06
CA ILE A 361 -27.10 12.50 25.81
C ILE A 361 -26.26 11.41 25.14
N LYS A 362 -25.44 11.80 24.15
CA LYS A 362 -24.63 10.90 23.32
C LYS A 362 -23.23 11.48 23.08
N LEU A 363 -22.22 10.62 22.90
CA LEU A 363 -20.91 11.04 22.40
C LEU A 363 -20.98 11.34 20.88
N PRO A 364 -20.19 12.31 20.36
CA PRO A 364 -20.11 12.61 18.93
C PRO A 364 -19.61 11.44 18.09
N ASP A 365 -18.56 10.78 18.57
CA ASP A 365 -17.90 9.66 17.90
C ASP A 365 -18.19 8.38 18.71
N GLY A 366 -18.99 7.48 18.14
CA GLY A 366 -19.31 6.21 18.79
C GLY A 366 -20.40 5.42 18.07
N SER A 367 -20.19 4.11 18.01
CA SER A 367 -21.09 3.13 17.40
C SER A 367 -21.83 2.32 18.48
N PHE A 368 -22.95 1.68 18.11
CA PHE A 368 -23.64 0.66 18.91
C PHE A 368 -24.15 1.09 20.29
N SER A 369 -24.75 2.27 20.46
CA SER A 369 -25.55 2.66 21.66
C SER A 369 -24.85 2.61 23.04
N ALA A 370 -23.56 2.29 23.13
CA ALA A 370 -22.85 2.08 24.40
C ALA A 370 -22.59 3.38 25.21
N ALA A 371 -22.76 4.54 24.58
CA ALA A 371 -22.59 5.86 25.18
C ALA A 371 -23.84 6.75 25.02
N VAL A 372 -25.03 6.15 25.11
CA VAL A 372 -26.32 6.85 24.97
C VAL A 372 -27.07 6.75 26.30
N HIS A 373 -27.31 7.89 26.95
CA HIS A 373 -27.92 7.93 28.27
C HIS A 373 -29.19 8.77 28.27
N LYS A 374 -30.27 8.23 28.86
CA LYS A 374 -31.52 8.95 29.11
C LYS A 374 -31.43 9.63 30.48
N ILE A 375 -31.66 10.93 30.52
CA ILE A 375 -31.42 11.81 31.67
C ILE A 375 -32.74 12.48 32.06
N GLY A 376 -33.19 12.24 33.29
CA GLY A 376 -34.43 12.80 33.84
C GLY A 376 -34.20 13.91 34.86
N SER A 377 -32.98 14.09 35.37
CA SER A 377 -32.68 15.07 36.40
C SER A 377 -31.30 15.71 36.27
N ARG A 378 -31.13 16.87 36.92
CA ARG A 378 -29.85 17.61 36.96
C ARG A 378 -28.72 16.79 37.56
N GLY A 379 -29.00 16.01 38.60
CA GLY A 379 -28.02 15.16 39.27
C GLY A 379 -27.52 14.03 38.36
N GLU A 380 -28.42 13.39 37.62
CA GLU A 380 -28.06 12.38 36.61
C GLU A 380 -27.21 12.97 35.48
N TYR A 381 -27.58 14.16 34.99
CA TYR A 381 -26.80 14.87 33.98
C TYR A 381 -25.38 15.13 34.47
N GLN A 382 -25.21 15.77 35.63
CA GLN A 382 -23.89 16.11 36.17
C GLN A 382 -22.99 14.89 36.33
N LYS A 383 -23.56 13.78 36.81
CA LYS A 383 -22.82 12.53 36.97
C LYS A 383 -22.33 12.00 35.63
N MET A 384 -23.21 11.92 34.64
CA MET A 384 -22.93 11.28 33.36
C MET A 384 -22.10 12.18 32.42
N SER A 385 -22.45 13.47 32.34
CA SER A 385 -21.74 14.44 31.50
C SER A 385 -20.30 14.64 31.96
N SER A 386 -20.02 14.58 33.27
CA SER A 386 -18.65 14.66 33.80
C SER A 386 -17.76 13.51 33.31
N GLU A 387 -18.33 12.33 33.08
CA GLU A 387 -17.61 11.19 32.50
C GLU A 387 -17.45 11.32 31.00
N MET A 388 -18.51 11.72 30.29
CA MET A 388 -18.48 11.90 28.84
C MET A 388 -17.52 13.01 28.41
N PHE A 389 -17.46 14.13 29.14
CA PHE A 389 -16.55 15.23 28.83
C PHE A 389 -15.07 14.91 29.08
N ARG A 390 -14.75 13.83 29.82
CA ARG A 390 -13.37 13.31 29.88
C ARG A 390 -12.96 12.62 28.58
N ARG A 391 -13.93 12.15 27.79
CA ARG A 391 -13.71 11.38 26.55
C ARG A 391 -13.86 12.22 25.29
N SER A 392 -14.69 13.27 25.33
CA SER A 392 -14.87 14.18 24.20
C SER A 392 -15.13 15.62 24.70
N PRO A 393 -14.60 16.66 24.04
CA PRO A 393 -14.91 18.04 24.38
C PRO A 393 -16.38 18.44 24.12
N LEU A 394 -17.10 17.63 23.33
CA LEU A 394 -18.48 17.86 22.94
C LEU A 394 -19.34 16.65 23.29
N ILE A 395 -20.59 16.89 23.64
CA ILE A 395 -21.64 15.87 23.70
C ILE A 395 -22.87 16.38 22.94
N ILE A 396 -23.69 15.45 22.50
CA ILE A 396 -24.96 15.76 21.85
C ILE A 396 -26.07 15.54 22.86
N ALA A 397 -26.86 16.57 23.14
CA ALA A 397 -28.07 16.49 23.94
C ALA A 397 -29.29 16.61 23.02
N GLN A 398 -30.21 15.66 23.10
CA GLN A 398 -31.35 15.57 22.20
C GLN A 398 -32.64 15.33 23.00
N GLU A 399 -33.77 15.88 22.54
CA GLU A 399 -35.06 15.59 23.18
C GLU A 399 -35.41 14.09 23.07
N TYR A 400 -36.06 13.55 24.10
CA TYR A 400 -36.50 12.16 24.08
C TYR A 400 -37.85 12.01 23.39
N LEU A 401 -37.87 11.25 22.29
CA LEU A 401 -39.09 10.89 21.58
C LEU A 401 -39.48 9.43 21.88
N PRO A 402 -40.57 9.20 22.65
CA PRO A 402 -41.05 7.85 22.94
C PRO A 402 -41.69 7.22 21.69
N THR A 403 -41.35 5.96 21.43
CA THR A 403 -41.94 5.15 20.35
C THR A 403 -41.85 3.67 20.71
N ASP A 404 -42.73 2.86 20.12
CA ASP A 404 -42.73 1.41 20.28
C ASP A 404 -41.67 0.74 19.40
N TYR A 405 -41.30 1.38 18.30
CA TYR A 405 -40.28 0.94 17.36
C TYR A 405 -39.61 2.10 16.61
N ASP A 406 -38.43 1.83 16.09
CA ASP A 406 -37.71 2.71 15.16
C ASP A 406 -37.78 2.11 13.76
N TRP A 407 -38.01 2.96 12.76
CA TRP A 407 -37.88 2.56 11.36
C TRP A 407 -36.41 2.56 10.98
N ARG A 408 -35.97 1.48 10.35
CA ARG A 408 -34.73 1.43 9.58
C ARG A 408 -35.10 1.40 8.11
N VAL A 409 -34.72 2.43 7.37
CA VAL A 409 -34.79 2.43 5.90
C VAL A 409 -33.37 2.32 5.38
N THR A 410 -33.05 1.16 4.80
CA THR A 410 -31.75 0.92 4.20
C THR A 410 -31.77 1.31 2.75
N ILE A 411 -30.81 2.14 2.34
CA ILE A 411 -30.72 2.74 1.02
C ILE A 411 -29.39 2.32 0.40
N LEU A 412 -29.41 1.98 -0.87
CA LEU A 412 -28.24 1.73 -1.69
C LEU A 412 -28.38 2.50 -2.99
N ASP A 413 -27.38 3.32 -3.33
CA ASP A 413 -27.35 4.05 -4.61
C ASP A 413 -28.63 4.87 -4.88
N GLY A 414 -29.08 5.60 -3.86
CA GLY A 414 -30.27 6.45 -3.92
C GLY A 414 -31.60 5.70 -4.01
N ARG A 415 -31.61 4.36 -3.82
CA ARG A 415 -32.81 3.51 -3.87
C ARG A 415 -33.01 2.76 -2.56
N VAL A 416 -34.25 2.52 -2.17
CA VAL A 416 -34.56 1.70 -0.99
C VAL A 416 -34.16 0.24 -1.26
N LEU A 417 -33.25 -0.25 -0.43
CA LEU A 417 -32.79 -1.64 -0.44
C LEU A 417 -33.71 -2.53 0.41
N PHE A 418 -34.05 -2.12 1.63
CA PHE A 418 -35.06 -2.78 2.45
C PHE A 418 -35.57 -1.86 3.55
N THR A 419 -36.68 -2.24 4.19
CA THR A 419 -37.22 -1.53 5.35
C THR A 419 -37.51 -2.48 6.49
N ALA A 420 -37.29 -2.05 7.73
CA ALA A 420 -37.58 -2.85 8.91
C ALA A 420 -38.02 -1.97 10.09
N ARG A 421 -38.78 -2.57 11.00
CA ARG A 421 -39.14 -1.99 12.30
C ARG A 421 -38.35 -2.68 13.39
N TYR A 422 -37.60 -1.89 14.14
CA TYR A 422 -36.81 -2.33 15.27
C TYR A 422 -37.53 -1.96 16.57
N PHE A 423 -38.11 -2.95 17.22
CA PHE A 423 -38.88 -2.72 18.45
C PHE A 423 -37.95 -2.52 19.65
N MET A 424 -38.43 -1.78 20.65
CA MET A 424 -37.69 -1.61 21.90
C MET A 424 -37.58 -2.95 22.66
N ALA A 425 -36.45 -3.18 23.34
CA ALA A 425 -36.29 -4.36 24.17
C ALA A 425 -37.30 -4.34 25.33
N ARG A 426 -37.81 -5.52 25.74
CA ARG A 426 -38.93 -5.61 26.70
C ARG A 426 -38.61 -4.89 28.02
N GLY A 427 -39.35 -3.83 28.32
CA GLY A 427 -39.18 -3.01 29.53
C GLY A 427 -37.94 -2.09 29.46
N HIS A 428 -37.47 -1.77 28.26
CA HIS A 428 -36.37 -0.87 27.98
C HIS A 428 -36.76 0.17 26.91
N TRP A 429 -36.03 1.28 26.83
CA TRP A 429 -36.33 2.40 25.92
C TRP A 429 -35.46 2.42 24.66
N GLN A 430 -34.55 1.43 24.52
CA GLN A 430 -33.69 1.21 23.36
C GLN A 430 -33.97 -0.20 22.80
N ILE A 431 -33.61 -0.40 21.53
CA ILE A 431 -33.71 -1.69 20.82
C ILE A 431 -32.81 -2.79 21.40
N ARG A 432 -31.78 -2.40 22.16
CA ARG A 432 -30.88 -3.29 22.91
C ARG A 432 -30.96 -2.96 24.40
N SER A 433 -30.90 -3.98 25.25
CA SER A 433 -30.74 -3.83 26.70
C SER A 433 -29.77 -4.87 27.22
N GLU A 434 -28.96 -4.50 28.20
CA GLU A 434 -28.07 -5.41 28.91
C GLU A 434 -28.50 -5.46 30.38
N ARG A 435 -28.85 -6.65 30.89
CA ARG A 435 -29.18 -6.84 32.31
C ARG A 435 -28.46 -8.08 32.85
N GLY A 436 -27.54 -7.87 33.78
CA GLY A 436 -26.78 -8.96 34.42
C GLY A 436 -25.82 -9.68 33.47
N GLY A 437 -25.23 -8.97 32.49
CA GLY A 437 -24.30 -9.53 31.50
C GLY A 437 -24.96 -10.33 30.37
N VAL A 438 -26.31 -10.34 30.31
CA VAL A 438 -27.06 -10.94 29.22
C VAL A 438 -27.68 -9.85 28.36
N GLU A 439 -27.30 -9.83 27.09
CA GLU A 439 -27.90 -8.95 26.09
C GLU A 439 -29.30 -9.45 25.69
N ARG A 440 -30.23 -8.52 25.55
CA ARG A 440 -31.57 -8.75 25.04
C ARG A 440 -31.90 -7.72 23.98
N PHE A 441 -32.25 -8.19 22.80
CA PHE A 441 -32.67 -7.39 21.67
C PHE A 441 -34.20 -7.38 21.56
N GLY A 442 -34.74 -6.28 21.04
CA GLY A 442 -36.13 -6.21 20.63
C GLY A 442 -36.41 -7.03 19.36
N LYS A 443 -37.70 -7.21 19.05
CA LYS A 443 -38.12 -7.86 17.81
C LYS A 443 -37.66 -7.01 16.62
N VAL A 444 -37.12 -7.64 15.58
CA VAL A 444 -36.97 -7.03 14.26
C VAL A 444 -38.11 -7.55 13.39
N GLU A 445 -38.79 -6.63 12.71
CA GLU A 445 -39.83 -6.96 11.75
C GLU A 445 -39.50 -6.33 10.40
N ALA A 446 -39.02 -7.15 9.47
CA ALA A 446 -38.88 -6.71 8.08
C ALA A 446 -40.25 -6.35 7.50
N VAL A 447 -40.31 -5.21 6.84
CA VAL A 447 -41.48 -4.71 6.14
C VAL A 447 -41.13 -4.66 4.65
N PRO A 448 -41.95 -5.22 3.76
CA PRO A 448 -41.71 -5.10 2.33
C PRO A 448 -41.54 -3.64 1.93
N ARG A 449 -40.49 -3.32 1.16
CA ARG A 449 -40.14 -1.92 0.84
C ARG A 449 -41.27 -1.11 0.19
N GLU A 450 -42.16 -1.79 -0.54
CA GLU A 450 -43.34 -1.18 -1.18
C GLU A 450 -44.48 -0.85 -0.19
N SER A 451 -44.47 -1.47 0.99
CA SER A 451 -45.49 -1.29 2.03
C SER A 451 -45.08 -0.30 3.11
N ALA A 452 -43.84 0.19 3.08
CA ALA A 452 -43.38 1.21 4.01
C ALA A 452 -44.09 2.55 3.77
N PRO A 453 -44.43 3.33 4.82
CA PRO A 453 -45.08 4.62 4.64
C PRO A 453 -44.26 5.57 3.76
N SER A 454 -44.89 6.19 2.76
CA SER A 454 -44.19 7.06 1.79
C SER A 454 -43.45 8.21 2.47
N ALA A 455 -44.05 8.83 3.49
CA ALA A 455 -43.42 9.91 4.24
C ALA A 455 -42.10 9.49 4.94
N VAL A 456 -42.03 8.23 5.42
CA VAL A 456 -40.81 7.69 6.06
C VAL A 456 -39.74 7.44 5.00
N VAL A 457 -40.13 6.84 3.87
CA VAL A 457 -39.23 6.53 2.75
C VAL A 457 -38.67 7.80 2.11
N GLU A 458 -39.52 8.78 1.80
CA GLU A 458 -39.11 10.04 1.18
C GLU A 458 -38.14 10.83 2.07
N LEU A 459 -38.39 10.87 3.38
CA LEU A 459 -37.51 11.54 4.32
C LEU A 459 -36.15 10.82 4.40
N ALA A 460 -36.15 9.49 4.44
CA ALA A 460 -34.92 8.69 4.47
C ALA A 460 -34.07 8.88 3.20
N LEU A 461 -34.71 8.84 2.01
CA LEU A 461 -34.04 9.06 0.73
C LEU A 461 -33.39 10.44 0.65
N ARG A 462 -34.11 11.48 1.08
CA ARG A 462 -33.58 12.85 1.15
C ARG A 462 -32.39 12.95 2.10
N ALA A 463 -32.46 12.29 3.26
CA ALA A 463 -31.39 12.32 4.25
C ALA A 463 -30.13 11.59 3.77
N ALA A 464 -30.27 10.39 3.20
CA ALA A 464 -29.15 9.60 2.67
C ALA A 464 -28.46 10.30 1.48
N ALA A 465 -29.22 10.98 0.62
CA ALA A 465 -28.67 11.73 -0.52
C ALA A 465 -27.71 12.86 -0.12
N LEU A 466 -27.77 13.36 1.12
CA LEU A 466 -26.82 14.34 1.64
C LEU A 466 -25.44 13.73 1.96
N ILE A 467 -25.38 12.41 2.15
CA ILE A 467 -24.16 11.67 2.45
C ILE A 467 -23.47 11.24 1.16
N GLY A 468 -24.18 10.53 0.28
CA GLY A 468 -23.64 10.01 -0.98
C GLY A 468 -24.52 8.93 -1.61
N ASN A 469 -23.89 8.02 -2.35
CA ASN A 469 -24.54 6.92 -3.08
C ASN A 469 -24.13 5.52 -2.56
N GLY A 470 -23.57 5.45 -1.35
CA GLY A 470 -23.17 4.21 -0.69
C GLY A 470 -24.34 3.39 -0.16
N LEU A 471 -24.04 2.49 0.78
CA LEU A 471 -25.03 1.79 1.60
C LEU A 471 -25.31 2.65 2.83
N TYR A 472 -26.57 2.92 3.16
CA TYR A 472 -26.92 3.72 4.32
C TYR A 472 -28.12 3.15 5.05
N GLY A 473 -28.03 2.96 6.35
CA GLY A 473 -29.18 2.71 7.22
C GLY A 473 -29.64 4.00 7.87
N VAL A 474 -30.79 4.52 7.46
CA VAL A 474 -31.39 5.70 8.08
C VAL A 474 -32.37 5.25 9.17
N ASP A 475 -32.13 5.70 10.40
CA ASP A 475 -33.04 5.48 11.52
C ASP A 475 -34.03 6.62 11.64
N LEU A 476 -35.32 6.30 11.72
CA LEU A 476 -36.40 7.26 11.85
C LEU A 476 -37.35 6.90 12.99
N LYS A 477 -37.90 7.92 13.62
CA LYS A 477 -39.05 7.79 14.54
C LYS A 477 -40.27 8.43 13.92
N GLU A 478 -41.42 7.79 14.09
CA GLU A 478 -42.70 8.44 13.84
C GLU A 478 -43.09 9.31 15.04
N THR A 479 -43.52 10.53 14.75
CA THR A 479 -44.09 11.44 15.74
C THR A 479 -45.48 11.88 15.28
N PRO A 480 -46.32 12.46 16.16
CA PRO A 480 -47.59 13.05 15.76
C PRO A 480 -47.46 14.14 14.66
N ALA A 481 -46.29 14.77 14.52
CA ALA A 481 -46.00 15.79 13.52
C ALA A 481 -45.42 15.22 12.20
N GLY A 482 -45.17 13.92 12.14
CA GLY A 482 -44.51 13.24 11.01
C GLY A 482 -43.22 12.52 11.41
N PRO A 483 -42.56 11.84 10.46
CA PRO A 483 -41.31 11.14 10.73
C PRO A 483 -40.15 12.12 10.94
N VAL A 484 -39.19 11.72 11.76
CA VAL A 484 -37.94 12.47 11.99
C VAL A 484 -36.73 11.52 11.91
N VAL A 485 -35.62 12.00 11.36
CA VAL A 485 -34.36 11.25 11.26
C VAL A 485 -33.60 11.33 12.58
N ILE A 486 -33.14 10.18 13.06
CA ILE A 486 -32.38 10.03 14.30
C ILE A 486 -30.89 9.92 14.02
N GLU A 487 -30.51 9.05 13.08
CA GLU A 487 -29.13 8.82 12.66
C GLU A 487 -29.06 8.22 11.25
N ILE A 488 -27.87 8.30 10.64
CA ILE A 488 -27.55 7.67 9.37
C ILE A 488 -26.27 6.85 9.59
N ASN A 489 -26.34 5.54 9.35
CA ASN A 489 -25.23 4.61 9.49
C ASN A 489 -24.69 4.23 8.10
N ASP A 490 -23.39 4.32 7.90
CA ASP A 490 -22.68 3.89 6.68
C ASP A 490 -22.66 2.37 6.54
N ASN A 491 -22.47 1.63 7.64
CA ASN A 491 -22.39 0.17 7.58
C ASN A 491 -23.58 -0.50 8.32
N PRO A 492 -24.82 -0.38 7.83
CA PRO A 492 -26.00 -0.88 8.54
C PRO A 492 -26.03 -2.40 8.60
N ASN A 493 -26.71 -2.93 9.62
CA ASN A 493 -26.97 -4.36 9.75
C ASN A 493 -27.68 -4.93 8.52
N LEU A 494 -27.26 -6.13 8.13
CA LEU A 494 -27.90 -6.95 7.10
C LEU A 494 -27.76 -8.39 7.56
N ASP A 495 -28.84 -8.93 8.14
CA ASP A 495 -28.86 -10.29 8.67
C ASP A 495 -29.99 -11.17 8.11
N THR A 496 -29.62 -12.40 7.79
CA THR A 496 -30.52 -13.43 7.28
C THR A 496 -31.55 -13.82 8.33
N GLY A 497 -32.83 -13.83 7.94
CA GLY A 497 -33.96 -14.13 8.82
C GLY A 497 -34.45 -12.95 9.65
N PHE A 498 -33.78 -11.80 9.57
CA PHE A 498 -34.18 -10.55 10.21
C PHE A 498 -34.45 -9.50 9.14
N ASP A 499 -33.43 -8.74 8.72
CA ASP A 499 -33.57 -7.64 7.77
C ASP A 499 -34.09 -8.09 6.40
N ASP A 500 -33.65 -9.28 5.97
CA ASP A 500 -34.02 -9.84 4.68
C ASP A 500 -35.33 -10.63 4.70
N ALA A 501 -36.03 -10.72 5.83
CA ALA A 501 -37.18 -11.63 5.95
C ALA A 501 -38.35 -11.27 5.02
N ALA A 502 -38.48 -10.00 4.61
CA ALA A 502 -39.51 -9.54 3.69
C ALA A 502 -39.12 -9.70 2.21
N ASP A 503 -37.99 -9.09 1.81
CA ASP A 503 -37.58 -9.01 0.39
C ASP A 503 -36.58 -10.12 -0.02
N GLY A 504 -36.05 -10.88 0.95
CA GLY A 504 -35.31 -12.12 0.76
C GLY A 504 -34.08 -12.00 -0.13
N GLN A 505 -34.04 -12.80 -1.19
CA GLN A 505 -32.90 -12.87 -2.10
C GLN A 505 -32.66 -11.56 -2.86
N LEU A 506 -33.71 -10.75 -3.08
CA LEU A 506 -33.65 -9.52 -3.88
C LEU A 506 -32.66 -8.51 -3.31
N ILE A 507 -32.52 -8.41 -1.99
CA ILE A 507 -31.57 -7.50 -1.32
C ILE A 507 -30.13 -7.79 -1.75
N TYR A 508 -29.74 -9.06 -1.73
CA TYR A 508 -28.40 -9.49 -2.12
C TYR A 508 -28.17 -9.37 -3.63
N GLU A 509 -29.24 -9.56 -4.43
CA GLU A 509 -29.20 -9.32 -5.86
C GLU A 509 -28.98 -7.84 -6.17
N ASP A 510 -29.67 -6.93 -5.48
CA ASP A 510 -29.51 -5.48 -5.61
C ASP A 510 -28.08 -5.04 -5.23
N ILE A 511 -27.51 -5.56 -4.13
CA ILE A 511 -26.11 -5.30 -3.73
C ILE A 511 -25.14 -5.82 -4.80
N LEU A 512 -25.38 -7.00 -5.33
CA LEU A 512 -24.54 -7.58 -6.36
C LEU A 512 -24.64 -6.79 -7.68
N ASP A 513 -25.84 -6.33 -8.04
CA ASP A 513 -26.06 -5.51 -9.23
C ASP A 513 -25.42 -4.14 -9.09
N PHE A 514 -25.42 -3.53 -7.90
CA PHE A 514 -24.65 -2.32 -7.61
C PHE A 514 -23.17 -2.51 -7.96
N PHE A 515 -22.55 -3.58 -7.45
CA PHE A 515 -21.14 -3.85 -7.71
C PHE A 515 -20.91 -4.18 -9.19
N LEU A 516 -21.72 -5.05 -9.78
CA LEU A 516 -21.57 -5.42 -11.19
C LEU A 516 -21.73 -4.22 -12.12
N GLN A 517 -22.72 -3.36 -11.88
CA GLN A 517 -22.93 -2.14 -12.63
C GLN A 517 -21.70 -1.24 -12.55
N ARG A 518 -21.17 -0.99 -11.34
CA ARG A 518 -19.97 -0.14 -11.17
C ARG A 518 -18.70 -0.79 -11.72
N ILE A 519 -18.57 -2.11 -11.66
CA ILE A 519 -17.48 -2.87 -12.29
C ILE A 519 -17.61 -2.86 -13.82
N GLU A 520 -18.81 -2.72 -14.38
CA GLU A 520 -19.08 -2.67 -15.82
C GLU A 520 -19.02 -1.24 -16.40
N GLU A 521 -19.44 -0.24 -15.62
CA GLU A 521 -19.30 1.20 -15.87
C GLU A 521 -17.84 1.65 -15.75
N THR A 522 -17.09 1.02 -14.85
CA THR A 522 -15.63 0.94 -14.95
C THR A 522 -15.32 0.08 -16.18
N PRO A 523 -14.75 0.60 -17.29
CA PRO A 523 -14.81 -0.13 -18.55
C PRO A 523 -14.16 -1.53 -18.49
N ARG A 524 -14.99 -2.59 -18.49
CA ARG A 524 -14.52 -3.92 -18.94
C ARG A 524 -14.11 -3.80 -20.40
N ALA A 525 -12.84 -4.08 -20.68
CA ALA A 525 -12.33 -4.18 -22.04
C ALA A 525 -13.15 -5.19 -22.86
N THR A 526 -14.09 -4.72 -23.68
CA THR A 526 -14.88 -5.56 -24.57
C THR A 526 -14.04 -5.93 -25.79
N GLY A 527 -13.74 -7.23 -25.91
CA GLY A 527 -13.03 -7.82 -27.04
C GLY A 527 -12.27 -9.06 -26.63
N MET A 528 -12.90 -10.24 -26.79
CA MET A 528 -12.30 -11.57 -26.56
C MET A 528 -11.03 -11.85 -27.39
N THR A 529 -10.63 -10.96 -28.30
CA THR A 529 -9.33 -10.97 -28.99
C THR A 529 -8.34 -9.94 -28.43
N ALA A 530 -8.81 -8.83 -27.86
CA ALA A 530 -7.99 -7.84 -27.16
C ALA A 530 -7.53 -8.33 -25.79
N ASN A 531 -8.27 -9.25 -25.17
CA ASN A 531 -7.87 -9.87 -23.91
C ASN A 531 -6.75 -10.91 -24.07
N ARG A 532 -6.42 -11.39 -25.28
CA ARG A 532 -5.15 -12.12 -25.49
C ARG A 532 -3.95 -11.18 -25.46
N GLY A 533 -4.08 -9.97 -26.01
CA GLY A 533 -3.03 -8.94 -25.96
C GLY A 533 -2.89 -8.32 -24.57
N ARG A 534 -4.01 -8.02 -23.89
CA ARG A 534 -4.03 -7.55 -22.49
C ARG A 534 -3.74 -8.64 -21.48
N ARG A 535 -4.12 -9.92 -21.68
CA ARG A 535 -3.70 -11.05 -20.80
C ARG A 535 -2.31 -11.57 -21.14
N GLU A 536 -1.74 -11.36 -22.32
CA GLU A 536 -0.31 -11.52 -22.54
C GLU A 536 0.47 -10.34 -21.98
N GLN A 537 -0.06 -9.12 -21.98
CA GLN A 537 0.52 -7.96 -21.28
C GLN A 537 0.33 -8.05 -19.76
N ALA A 538 -0.76 -8.64 -19.25
CA ALA A 538 -1.06 -8.83 -17.82
C ALA A 538 -0.61 -10.19 -17.26
N ARG A 539 -0.34 -11.24 -18.07
CA ARG A 539 0.58 -12.34 -17.69
C ARG A 539 2.04 -11.96 -17.96
N ARG A 540 2.32 -10.88 -18.70
CA ARG A 540 3.63 -10.19 -18.69
C ARG A 540 3.74 -9.17 -17.55
N ALA A 541 2.62 -8.69 -16.99
CA ALA A 541 2.52 -7.66 -15.96
C ALA A 541 1.88 -8.12 -14.63
N GLU A 542 1.49 -9.39 -14.49
CA GLU A 542 1.69 -10.12 -13.23
C GLU A 542 3.18 -9.95 -12.92
N PRO A 543 3.58 -9.74 -11.65
CA PRO A 543 4.98 -9.75 -11.30
C PRO A 543 5.50 -11.16 -11.59
N LYS A 544 5.97 -11.38 -12.83
CA LYS A 544 6.92 -12.43 -13.19
C LYS A 544 8.02 -12.34 -12.16
N THR A 545 7.95 -13.16 -11.11
CA THR A 545 8.94 -13.22 -10.04
C THR A 545 9.50 -11.83 -9.71
N ARG A 546 8.69 -10.87 -9.21
CA ARG A 546 9.07 -9.47 -8.87
C ARG A 546 10.50 -9.13 -9.32
N ARG A 547 10.70 -8.91 -10.64
CA ARG A 547 12.04 -9.01 -11.26
C ARG A 547 13.02 -8.15 -10.48
N HIS A 548 13.96 -8.80 -9.78
CA HIS A 548 15.08 -8.09 -9.19
C HIS A 548 15.96 -7.61 -10.33
N PHE A 549 15.69 -6.38 -10.78
CA PHE A 549 16.57 -5.72 -11.71
C PHE A 549 17.86 -5.37 -10.99
N ARG A 550 18.98 -5.77 -11.59
CA ARG A 550 20.29 -5.36 -11.12
C ARG A 550 20.41 -3.83 -11.27
N PRO A 551 21.22 -3.15 -10.44
CA PRO A 551 21.46 -1.73 -10.61
C PRO A 551 21.94 -1.43 -12.03
N PHE A 552 21.46 -0.32 -12.60
CA PHE A 552 21.77 0.11 -13.97
C PHE A 552 21.37 -0.86 -15.10
N SER A 553 20.63 -1.95 -14.81
CA SER A 553 20.20 -2.90 -15.85
C SER A 553 18.98 -2.42 -16.64
N MET A 554 18.20 -1.56 -16.00
CA MET A 554 17.03 -0.87 -16.51
C MET A 554 17.11 0.60 -16.07
N ALA A 555 16.33 1.45 -16.72
CA ALA A 555 16.07 2.82 -16.30
C ALA A 555 14.61 3.19 -16.57
N GLY A 556 14.01 3.96 -15.67
CA GLY A 556 12.77 4.70 -15.93
C GLY A 556 13.08 6.18 -16.08
N ILE A 557 12.30 6.86 -16.91
CA ILE A 557 12.40 8.31 -17.14
C ILE A 557 11.06 8.93 -16.82
N GLU A 558 11.08 10.03 -16.09
CA GLU A 558 9.93 10.92 -15.82
C GLU A 558 10.35 12.33 -16.25
N LEU A 559 9.45 13.07 -16.91
CA LEU A 559 9.65 14.42 -17.43
C LEU A 559 8.42 15.25 -17.09
N GLU A 560 8.60 16.53 -16.76
CA GLU A 560 7.48 17.43 -16.47
C GLU A 560 7.40 18.53 -17.53
N TYR A 561 6.30 18.57 -18.28
CA TYR A 561 6.10 19.50 -19.41
C TYR A 561 4.86 20.38 -19.14
N PRO A 562 5.01 21.71 -19.00
CA PRO A 562 3.87 22.61 -18.92
C PRO A 562 3.14 22.69 -20.28
N VAL A 563 1.85 22.99 -20.23
CA VAL A 563 1.02 23.27 -21.39
C VAL A 563 0.72 24.76 -21.49
N VAL A 564 0.90 25.31 -22.70
CA VAL A 564 0.76 26.74 -22.99
C VAL A 564 -0.08 26.97 -24.25
N ASP A 565 -0.61 28.18 -24.40
CA ASP A 565 -1.31 28.64 -25.60
C ASP A 565 -0.36 29.07 -26.73
N ALA A 566 -0.89 29.76 -27.74
CA ALA A 566 -0.10 30.25 -28.86
C ALA A 566 0.86 31.40 -28.45
N GLU A 567 0.53 32.14 -27.40
CA GLU A 567 1.27 33.26 -26.86
C GLU A 567 2.23 32.88 -25.72
N LEU A 568 2.34 31.57 -25.42
CA LEU A 568 3.16 30.99 -24.34
C LEU A 568 2.61 31.28 -22.93
N ASN A 569 1.33 31.63 -22.80
CA ASN A 569 0.69 31.69 -21.51
C ASN A 569 0.31 30.28 -21.04
N PRO A 570 0.49 29.96 -19.75
CA PRO A 570 0.12 28.66 -19.20
C PRO A 570 -1.39 28.47 -19.23
N VAL A 571 -1.83 27.27 -19.60
CA VAL A 571 -3.25 26.92 -19.70
C VAL A 571 -3.59 25.72 -18.82
N SER A 572 -4.63 25.85 -18.00
CA SER A 572 -5.10 24.77 -17.14
C SER A 572 -5.95 23.78 -17.93
N LEU A 573 -5.29 22.83 -18.60
CA LEU A 573 -5.92 21.87 -19.52
C LEU A 573 -5.65 20.41 -19.16
N VAL A 574 -5.03 20.12 -18.02
CA VAL A 574 -4.61 18.75 -17.69
C VAL A 574 -5.81 17.79 -17.67
N GLU A 575 -6.87 18.11 -16.94
CA GLU A 575 -8.08 17.26 -16.87
C GLU A 575 -8.74 17.11 -18.26
N ASP A 576 -8.92 18.22 -18.97
CA ASP A 576 -9.63 18.24 -20.25
C ASP A 576 -8.87 17.48 -21.34
N ALA A 577 -7.55 17.62 -21.41
CA ALA A 577 -6.71 16.92 -22.37
C ALA A 577 -6.62 15.41 -22.08
N LEU A 578 -6.44 15.02 -20.80
CA LEU A 578 -6.45 13.61 -20.41
C LEU A 578 -7.81 12.97 -20.71
N ARG A 579 -8.91 13.68 -20.40
CA ARG A 579 -10.27 13.24 -20.71
C ARG A 579 -10.51 13.09 -22.21
N SER A 580 -10.03 14.03 -23.03
CA SER A 580 -10.12 13.98 -24.49
C SER A 580 -9.49 12.69 -25.04
N ILE A 581 -8.30 12.33 -24.53
CA ILE A 581 -7.57 11.14 -24.99
C ILE A 581 -8.18 9.85 -24.44
N ALA A 582 -8.61 9.86 -23.17
CA ALA A 582 -9.15 8.69 -22.50
C ALA A 582 -10.62 8.38 -22.86
N GLY A 583 -11.37 9.38 -23.32
CA GLY A 583 -12.82 9.31 -23.49
C GLY A 583 -13.61 9.28 -22.17
N ARG A 584 -12.95 9.44 -21.02
CA ARG A 584 -13.53 9.46 -19.66
C ARG A 584 -12.71 10.36 -18.73
N PRO A 585 -13.27 10.89 -17.63
CA PRO A 585 -12.48 11.57 -16.61
C PRO A 585 -11.39 10.63 -16.07
N THR A 586 -10.15 11.10 -16.04
CA THR A 586 -9.00 10.34 -15.55
C THR A 586 -7.86 11.30 -15.19
N SER A 587 -6.95 10.83 -14.32
CA SER A 587 -5.72 11.52 -13.93
C SER A 587 -4.50 11.09 -14.74
N ASP A 588 -4.63 10.06 -15.58
CA ASP A 588 -3.53 9.52 -16.37
C ASP A 588 -3.99 8.80 -17.64
N VAL A 589 -3.12 8.78 -18.66
CA VAL A 589 -3.32 8.05 -19.91
C VAL A 589 -1.99 7.48 -20.41
N ILE A 590 -2.04 6.40 -21.19
CA ILE A 590 -0.86 5.89 -21.91
C ILE A 590 -1.03 6.17 -23.40
N VAL A 591 -0.08 6.89 -23.97
CA VAL A 591 -0.01 7.22 -25.40
C VAL A 591 1.28 6.66 -25.97
N ASP A 592 1.17 5.66 -26.85
CA ASP A 592 2.29 5.00 -27.53
C ASP A 592 3.40 4.48 -26.58
N GLY A 593 3.02 4.07 -25.36
CA GLY A 593 3.91 3.52 -24.34
C GLY A 593 4.48 4.56 -23.37
N ALA A 594 4.25 5.85 -23.61
CA ALA A 594 4.50 6.92 -22.66
C ALA A 594 3.24 7.16 -21.81
N GLY A 595 3.38 7.13 -20.49
CA GLY A 595 2.34 7.55 -19.56
C GLY A 595 2.34 9.07 -19.42
N PHE A 596 1.16 9.68 -19.41
CA PHE A 596 0.93 11.08 -19.11
C PHE A 596 0.03 11.14 -17.88
N SER A 597 0.36 11.93 -16.88
CA SER A 597 -0.45 12.13 -15.68
C SER A 597 -0.44 13.58 -15.21
N ASN A 598 -1.35 13.92 -14.30
CA ASN A 598 -1.35 15.21 -13.64
C ASN A 598 -0.12 15.40 -12.73
N GLU A 599 0.23 16.65 -12.44
CA GLU A 599 1.06 16.99 -11.28
C GLU A 599 0.33 17.94 -10.30
N ILE A 600 1.03 18.54 -9.33
CA ILE A 600 0.49 19.53 -8.39
C ILE A 600 -0.13 20.73 -9.13
N ALA A 601 0.48 21.15 -10.24
CA ALA A 601 0.01 22.26 -11.05
C ALA A 601 -0.90 21.78 -12.20
N ASP A 602 -2.09 22.38 -12.32
CA ASP A 602 -3.12 22.00 -13.31
C ASP A 602 -2.76 22.38 -14.76
N HIS A 603 -1.55 22.91 -14.99
CA HIS A 603 -1.02 23.22 -16.30
C HIS A 603 0.25 22.40 -16.63
N VAL A 604 0.58 21.39 -15.83
CA VAL A 604 1.78 20.56 -16.01
C VAL A 604 1.39 19.09 -16.19
N PHE A 605 1.96 18.45 -17.21
CA PHE A 605 1.90 17.01 -17.38
C PHE A 605 3.18 16.35 -16.87
N GLU A 606 3.04 15.34 -16.02
CA GLU A 606 4.09 14.36 -15.77
C GLU A 606 4.06 13.33 -16.91
N ILE A 607 5.18 13.11 -17.57
CA ILE A 607 5.36 12.21 -18.71
C ILE A 607 6.39 11.16 -18.35
N LYS A 608 6.05 9.88 -18.44
CA LYS A 608 6.94 8.80 -17.99
C LYS A 608 6.95 7.60 -18.92
N THR A 609 8.02 6.82 -18.86
CA THR A 609 8.02 5.48 -19.45
C THR A 609 7.06 4.60 -18.65
N ALA A 610 6.05 4.00 -19.29
CA ALA A 610 5.05 3.17 -18.60
C ALA A 610 5.64 1.95 -17.88
N GLU A 611 6.79 1.46 -18.34
CA GLU A 611 7.59 0.43 -17.69
C GLU A 611 9.08 0.85 -17.71
N PRO A 612 9.91 0.38 -16.75
CA PRO A 612 11.35 0.58 -16.83
C PRO A 612 11.90 -0.13 -18.08
N LEU A 613 12.75 0.55 -18.83
CA LEU A 613 13.30 0.06 -20.10
C LEU A 613 14.77 -0.34 -19.96
N ARG A 614 15.19 -1.36 -20.72
CA ARG A 614 16.59 -1.81 -20.73
C ARG A 614 17.50 -0.76 -21.32
N SER A 615 17.08 -0.15 -22.42
CA SER A 615 17.84 0.87 -23.12
C SER A 615 17.18 2.22 -22.96
N LEU A 616 18.00 3.25 -22.77
CA LEU A 616 17.56 4.63 -22.79
C LEU A 616 17.26 5.11 -24.22
N ARG A 617 17.83 4.46 -25.25
CA ARG A 617 17.42 4.66 -26.66
C ARG A 617 15.97 4.24 -26.90
N ASP A 618 15.56 3.13 -26.28
CA ASP A 618 14.15 2.69 -26.34
C ASP A 618 13.25 3.70 -25.61
N ALA A 619 13.73 4.25 -24.49
CA ALA A 619 13.02 5.30 -23.76
C ALA A 619 12.84 6.57 -24.60
N GLU A 620 13.87 7.04 -25.32
CA GLU A 620 13.73 8.14 -26.29
C GLU A 620 12.64 7.84 -27.30
N THR A 621 12.67 6.64 -27.89
CA THR A 621 11.72 6.27 -28.95
C THR A 621 10.28 6.28 -28.45
N VAL A 622 10.04 5.74 -27.25
CA VAL A 622 8.71 5.68 -26.64
C VAL A 622 8.22 7.07 -26.25
N LEU A 623 9.05 7.83 -25.52
CA LEU A 623 8.69 9.17 -25.05
C LEU A 623 8.50 10.14 -26.22
N ALA A 624 9.41 10.15 -27.21
CA ALA A 624 9.31 11.06 -28.35
C ALA A 624 8.03 10.83 -29.18
N ARG A 625 7.64 9.56 -29.38
CA ARG A 625 6.37 9.22 -30.07
C ARG A 625 5.15 9.64 -29.26
N GLY A 626 5.14 9.31 -27.97
CA GLY A 626 4.06 9.68 -27.06
C GLY A 626 3.88 11.21 -27.01
N VAL A 627 4.96 11.95 -26.77
CA VAL A 627 4.99 13.41 -26.73
C VAL A 627 4.51 14.02 -28.05
N ALA A 628 4.97 13.52 -29.20
CA ALA A 628 4.55 14.04 -30.50
C ALA A 628 3.05 13.83 -30.74
N ARG A 629 2.51 12.66 -30.38
CA ARG A 629 1.08 12.36 -30.54
C ARG A 629 0.21 13.15 -29.56
N PHE A 630 0.65 13.26 -28.31
CA PHE A 630 -0.04 14.05 -27.29
C PHE A 630 -0.07 15.54 -27.68
N SER A 631 1.08 16.09 -28.09
CA SER A 631 1.19 17.48 -28.58
C SER A 631 0.29 17.74 -29.79
N SER A 632 0.19 16.78 -30.72
CA SER A 632 -0.71 16.89 -31.88
C SER A 632 -2.18 16.96 -31.46
N THR A 633 -2.54 16.24 -30.39
CA THR A 633 -3.90 16.25 -29.85
C THR A 633 -4.20 17.57 -29.16
N LEU A 634 -3.28 18.06 -28.32
CA LEU A 634 -3.38 19.39 -27.68
C LEU A 634 -3.57 20.51 -28.71
N ALA A 635 -2.75 20.51 -29.76
CA ALA A 635 -2.82 21.54 -30.80
C ALA A 635 -4.15 21.49 -31.56
N ARG A 636 -4.62 20.29 -31.90
CA ARG A 636 -5.86 20.10 -32.67
C ARG A 636 -7.12 20.42 -31.88
N GLU A 637 -7.19 20.00 -30.63
CA GLU A 637 -8.43 20.03 -29.85
C GLU A 637 -8.54 21.26 -28.95
N PHE A 638 -7.40 21.81 -28.52
CA PHE A 638 -7.37 22.89 -27.55
C PHE A 638 -6.58 24.12 -28.02
N GLY A 639 -5.93 24.06 -29.20
CA GLY A 639 -5.05 25.14 -29.65
C GLY A 639 -3.83 25.36 -28.74
N ALA A 640 -3.46 24.33 -27.97
CA ALA A 640 -2.40 24.39 -26.96
C ALA A 640 -1.18 23.55 -27.36
N ARG A 641 -0.04 23.77 -26.71
CA ARG A 641 1.21 23.06 -26.95
C ARG A 641 1.98 22.81 -25.66
N LEU A 642 2.85 21.81 -25.66
CA LEU A 642 3.80 21.59 -24.56
C LEU A 642 4.98 22.55 -24.70
N LEU A 643 5.50 23.05 -23.57
CA LEU A 643 6.68 23.92 -23.49
C LEU A 643 7.73 23.27 -22.57
N PRO A 644 8.56 22.34 -23.07
CA PRO A 644 9.56 21.69 -22.24
C PRO A 644 10.66 22.68 -21.82
N THR A 645 10.85 22.86 -20.51
CA THR A 645 11.81 23.77 -19.88
C THR A 645 11.94 23.45 -18.39
N GLY A 646 13.09 23.75 -17.77
CA GLY A 646 13.28 23.57 -16.32
C GLY A 646 12.41 24.48 -15.44
N MET A 647 12.02 25.63 -15.97
CA MET A 647 11.16 26.60 -15.29
C MET A 647 10.39 27.42 -16.32
N HIS A 648 9.12 27.71 -16.08
CA HIS A 648 8.30 28.50 -17.00
C HIS A 648 8.80 29.97 -17.01
N PRO A 649 9.25 30.52 -18.15
CA PRO A 649 9.95 31.80 -18.17
C PRO A 649 9.10 33.02 -17.78
N TRP A 650 7.78 32.96 -18.03
CA TRP A 650 6.88 34.12 -17.84
C TRP A 650 5.75 33.89 -16.82
N LEU A 651 5.61 32.69 -16.25
CA LEU A 651 4.45 32.37 -15.42
C LEU A 651 4.58 33.10 -14.08
N ASP A 652 3.55 33.88 -13.75
CA ASP A 652 3.31 34.36 -12.40
C ASP A 652 2.68 33.23 -11.56
N PRO A 653 3.39 32.66 -10.57
CA PRO A 653 2.90 31.52 -9.79
C PRO A 653 1.61 31.83 -9.00
N HIS A 654 1.29 33.10 -8.73
CA HIS A 654 0.01 33.48 -8.12
C HIS A 654 -1.18 33.23 -9.04
N SER A 655 -0.97 33.24 -10.35
CA SER A 655 -2.01 32.95 -11.35
C SER A 655 -2.20 31.45 -11.59
N ALA A 656 -1.28 30.61 -11.12
CA ALA A 656 -1.29 29.17 -11.36
C ALA A 656 -2.37 28.47 -10.51
N ARG A 657 -3.00 27.46 -11.10
CA ARG A 657 -4.06 26.67 -10.44
C ARG A 657 -3.53 25.35 -9.91
N LEU A 658 -3.90 25.05 -8.67
CA LEU A 658 -3.65 23.76 -8.03
C LEU A 658 -4.56 22.68 -8.64
N TRP A 659 -4.03 21.49 -8.85
CA TRP A 659 -4.82 20.32 -9.22
C TRP A 659 -5.82 19.95 -8.11
N THR A 660 -7.08 19.71 -8.48
CA THR A 660 -8.18 19.53 -7.51
C THR A 660 -8.74 18.10 -7.45
N ARG A 661 -8.18 17.14 -8.20
CA ARG A 661 -8.71 15.77 -8.31
C ARG A 661 -7.92 14.76 -7.47
N SER A 662 -7.40 13.72 -8.11
CA SER A 662 -6.50 12.72 -7.51
C SER A 662 -5.40 13.39 -6.69
N ASN A 663 -5.07 12.81 -5.53
CA ASN A 663 -4.06 13.35 -4.60
C ASN A 663 -4.31 14.79 -4.12
N SER A 664 -5.49 15.39 -4.36
CA SER A 664 -5.82 16.77 -3.95
C SER A 664 -5.60 17.01 -2.47
N ARG A 665 -5.86 16.03 -1.60
CA ARG A 665 -5.54 16.14 -0.16
C ARG A 665 -4.05 16.37 0.08
N ILE A 666 -3.17 15.67 -0.63
CA ILE A 666 -1.72 15.82 -0.53
C ILE A 666 -1.31 17.20 -1.05
N TYR A 667 -1.79 17.56 -2.24
CA TYR A 667 -1.47 18.85 -2.87
C TYR A 667 -1.98 20.06 -2.07
N GLN A 668 -3.20 20.00 -1.53
CA GLN A 668 -3.73 21.04 -0.64
C GLN A 668 -2.95 21.10 0.67
N THR A 669 -2.45 19.96 1.17
CA THR A 669 -1.60 19.96 2.38
C THR A 669 -0.25 20.59 2.07
N TYR A 670 0.35 20.32 0.91
CA TYR A 670 1.53 21.06 0.42
C TYR A 670 1.24 22.55 0.35
N ALA A 671 0.14 22.96 -0.28
CA ALA A 671 -0.25 24.37 -0.43
C ALA A 671 -0.44 25.13 0.89
N ARG A 672 -0.86 24.42 1.95
CA ARG A 672 -1.00 25.01 3.29
C ARG A 672 0.33 25.11 4.03
N VAL A 673 1.21 24.13 3.85
CA VAL A 673 2.49 24.04 4.57
C VAL A 673 3.55 24.90 3.90
N PHE A 674 3.63 24.88 2.58
CA PHE A 674 4.59 25.60 1.77
C PHE A 674 3.84 26.62 0.93
N ASP A 675 4.30 27.87 0.89
CA ASP A 675 3.69 28.92 0.07
C ASP A 675 3.89 28.60 -1.43
N ILE A 676 3.05 27.73 -1.98
CA ILE A 676 3.20 27.21 -3.34
C ILE A 676 3.01 28.30 -4.41
N HIS A 677 2.54 29.48 -4.04
CA HIS A 677 2.38 30.60 -4.97
C HIS A 677 3.63 31.49 -5.07
N SER A 678 4.75 31.08 -4.45
CA SER A 678 6.06 31.60 -4.82
C SER A 678 6.60 30.91 -6.08
N HIS A 679 7.65 31.48 -6.69
CA HIS A 679 8.43 30.77 -7.71
C HIS A 679 8.97 29.45 -7.14
N GLY A 680 9.49 28.52 -7.94
CA GLY A 680 10.07 27.30 -7.38
C GLY A 680 9.08 26.18 -7.03
N TRP A 681 7.78 26.43 -7.16
CA TRP A 681 6.71 25.44 -6.96
C TRP A 681 5.86 25.27 -8.21
N MET A 682 4.99 26.24 -8.49
CA MET A 682 3.99 26.10 -9.56
C MET A 682 4.57 26.33 -10.95
N ASN A 683 5.85 26.67 -11.08
CA ASN A 683 6.46 27.04 -12.36
C ASN A 683 7.77 26.29 -12.64
N VAL A 684 8.06 25.21 -11.91
CA VAL A 684 9.28 24.42 -12.09
C VAL A 684 8.96 23.05 -12.69
N HIS A 685 9.89 22.51 -13.47
CA HIS A 685 9.72 21.21 -14.10
C HIS A 685 11.04 20.46 -14.16
N ALA A 686 11.01 19.18 -13.79
CA ALA A 686 12.20 18.34 -13.69
C ALA A 686 12.16 17.13 -14.62
N ALA A 687 13.37 16.66 -14.95
CA ALA A 687 13.59 15.33 -15.49
C ALA A 687 14.12 14.42 -14.36
N HIS A 688 13.49 13.26 -14.17
CA HIS A 688 13.92 12.27 -13.20
C HIS A 688 14.42 10.99 -13.86
N LEU A 689 15.55 10.49 -13.36
CA LEU A 689 16.12 9.20 -13.74
C LEU A 689 15.93 8.20 -12.60
N ASN A 690 15.15 7.15 -12.87
CA ASN A 690 14.83 6.08 -11.95
C ASN A 690 15.70 4.84 -12.22
N LEU A 691 16.48 4.40 -11.23
CA LEU A 691 17.41 3.27 -11.32
C LEU A 691 17.08 2.17 -10.30
N PRO A 692 17.06 0.88 -10.68
CA PRO A 692 16.78 -0.20 -9.74
C PRO A 692 17.79 -0.28 -8.58
N LEU A 693 17.32 -0.53 -7.36
CA LEU A 693 18.19 -0.62 -6.18
C LEU A 693 19.13 -1.84 -6.21
N GLY A 694 18.69 -2.98 -6.75
CA GLY A 694 19.44 -4.23 -6.64
C GLY A 694 19.61 -4.67 -5.18
N ARG A 695 20.82 -5.14 -4.82
CA ARG A 695 21.15 -5.49 -3.43
C ARG A 695 21.56 -4.25 -2.65
N GLU A 696 21.32 -4.26 -1.33
CA GLU A 696 21.62 -3.14 -0.43
C GLU A 696 23.04 -2.58 -0.61
N ARG A 697 24.07 -3.45 -0.63
CA ARG A 697 25.47 -2.99 -0.83
C ARG A 697 25.65 -2.22 -2.13
N GLU A 698 25.01 -2.65 -3.21
CA GLU A 698 25.09 -1.98 -4.50
C GLU A 698 24.25 -0.69 -4.52
N ALA A 699 23.07 -0.70 -3.91
CA ALA A 699 22.20 0.46 -3.75
C ALA A 699 22.88 1.58 -2.95
N VAL A 700 23.48 1.25 -1.81
CA VAL A 700 24.24 2.17 -0.95
C VAL A 700 25.43 2.74 -1.71
N ALA A 701 26.18 1.92 -2.43
CA ALA A 701 27.29 2.39 -3.25
C ALA A 701 26.81 3.30 -4.41
N MET A 702 25.66 3.00 -5.00
CA MET A 702 25.04 3.81 -6.04
C MET A 702 24.55 5.16 -5.50
N TYR A 703 23.96 5.19 -4.31
CA TYR A 703 23.52 6.40 -3.63
C TYR A 703 24.71 7.29 -3.22
N ASN A 704 25.77 6.69 -2.67
CA ASN A 704 27.00 7.42 -2.35
C ASN A 704 27.73 7.91 -3.62
N ALA A 705 27.64 7.18 -4.73
CA ALA A 705 28.10 7.68 -6.03
C ALA A 705 27.25 8.85 -6.54
N ALA A 706 25.95 8.84 -6.26
CA ALA A 706 25.06 9.96 -6.59
C ALA A 706 25.43 11.20 -5.78
N ALA A 707 25.72 11.08 -4.48
CA ALA A 707 26.23 12.18 -3.66
C ALA A 707 27.47 12.88 -4.27
N ILE A 708 28.35 12.11 -4.91
CA ILE A 708 29.55 12.62 -5.58
C ILE A 708 29.22 13.26 -6.94
N LEU A 709 28.24 12.73 -7.68
CA LEU A 709 27.95 13.17 -9.04
C LEU A 709 26.97 14.35 -9.10
N THR A 710 25.93 14.36 -8.27
CA THR A 710 24.86 15.38 -8.29
C THR A 710 25.36 16.83 -8.21
N PRO A 711 26.46 17.16 -7.49
CA PRO A 711 27.01 18.52 -7.48
C PRO A 711 27.38 19.10 -8.84
N TYR A 712 27.67 18.27 -9.84
CA TYR A 712 28.17 18.74 -11.14
C TYR A 712 27.09 18.70 -12.22
N LEU A 713 25.95 18.08 -11.95
CA LEU A 713 24.87 17.94 -12.93
C LEU A 713 24.19 19.26 -13.31
N PRO A 714 24.03 20.27 -12.42
CA PRO A 714 23.49 21.58 -12.83
C PRO A 714 24.35 22.26 -13.90
N ALA A 715 25.68 22.09 -13.85
CA ALA A 715 26.58 22.64 -14.86
C ALA A 715 26.41 22.03 -16.27
N LEU A 716 25.69 20.91 -16.37
CA LEU A 716 25.34 20.24 -17.62
C LEU A 716 23.86 20.43 -18.00
N ALA A 717 22.97 20.38 -17.01
CA ALA A 717 21.53 20.21 -17.23
C ALA A 717 20.70 21.47 -16.99
N ALA A 718 21.27 22.57 -16.50
CA ALA A 718 20.52 23.79 -16.23
C ALA A 718 19.79 24.31 -17.48
N SER A 719 18.46 24.40 -17.42
CA SER A 719 17.61 24.93 -18.49
C SER A 719 16.56 25.91 -17.97
N SER A 720 16.80 26.47 -16.77
CA SER A 720 15.92 27.42 -16.08
C SER A 720 16.59 28.79 -15.82
N PRO A 721 17.21 29.46 -16.81
CA PRO A 721 17.90 30.74 -16.58
C PRO A 721 16.96 31.94 -16.40
N MET A 722 15.66 31.78 -16.67
CA MET A 722 14.68 32.87 -16.66
C MET A 722 13.42 32.48 -15.89
N TYR A 723 12.84 33.47 -15.21
CA TYR A 723 11.50 33.41 -14.62
C TYR A 723 10.95 34.83 -14.45
N GLY A 724 9.62 35.00 -14.39
CA GLY A 724 8.99 36.32 -14.27
C GLY A 724 9.27 37.27 -15.46
N GLY A 725 9.71 36.74 -16.61
CA GLY A 725 10.08 37.51 -17.78
C GLY A 725 11.51 38.09 -17.77
N GLU A 726 12.30 37.80 -16.74
CA GLU A 726 13.67 38.31 -16.58
C GLU A 726 14.70 37.17 -16.44
N LEU A 727 15.97 37.49 -16.68
CA LEU A 727 17.08 36.57 -16.36
C LEU A 727 17.23 36.50 -14.84
N GLY A 728 17.17 35.28 -14.31
CA GLY A 728 17.40 35.04 -12.90
C GLY A 728 18.89 35.16 -12.52
N PRO A 729 19.18 35.23 -11.22
CA PRO A 729 20.56 35.36 -10.73
C PRO A 729 21.40 34.09 -10.93
N ALA A 730 20.78 32.92 -11.07
CA ALA A 730 21.44 31.64 -11.30
C ALA A 730 21.19 31.15 -12.74
N VAL A 731 22.03 30.22 -13.22
CA VAL A 731 21.74 29.50 -14.48
C VAL A 731 20.66 28.43 -14.29
N ASP A 732 20.57 27.85 -13.08
CA ASP A 732 19.55 26.90 -12.67
C ASP A 732 18.70 27.53 -11.55
N ASN A 733 17.72 28.35 -11.94
CA ASN A 733 16.88 29.02 -10.95
C ASN A 733 15.90 28.05 -10.28
N ARG A 734 15.54 26.93 -10.93
CA ARG A 734 14.72 25.88 -10.29
C ARG A 734 15.40 25.39 -9.01
N LEU A 735 16.65 24.93 -9.11
CA LEU A 735 17.38 24.45 -7.94
C LEU A 735 17.71 25.58 -6.96
N SER A 736 18.01 26.79 -7.44
CA SER A 736 18.22 27.95 -6.57
C SER A 736 17.01 28.20 -5.66
N TRP A 737 15.80 28.14 -6.22
CA TRP A 737 14.56 28.31 -5.45
C TRP A 737 14.24 27.11 -4.55
N ILE A 738 14.52 25.88 -4.97
CA ILE A 738 14.31 24.69 -4.12
C ILE A 738 15.14 24.79 -2.83
N VAL A 739 16.36 25.33 -2.89
CA VAL A 739 17.20 25.59 -1.71
C VAL A 739 16.53 26.59 -0.76
N GLU A 740 15.81 27.58 -1.28
CA GLU A 740 15.21 28.67 -0.51
C GLU A 740 13.85 28.30 0.11
N HIS A 741 12.99 27.59 -0.64
CA HIS A 741 11.60 27.33 -0.24
C HIS A 741 11.41 26.26 0.84
N GLN A 742 12.38 25.38 1.04
CA GLN A 742 12.24 24.32 2.03
C GLN A 742 12.64 24.76 3.45
N SER A 743 12.74 26.06 3.70
CA SER A 743 13.02 26.63 5.02
C SER A 743 12.00 26.25 6.11
N ILE A 744 10.78 25.86 5.74
CA ILE A 744 9.73 25.43 6.69
C ILE A 744 10.02 24.03 7.24
N ILE A 745 10.51 23.12 6.41
CA ILE A 745 10.95 21.77 6.81
C ILE A 745 12.32 21.50 6.14
N PRO A 746 13.42 22.11 6.62
CA PRO A 746 14.72 21.98 5.96
C PRO A 746 15.19 20.52 5.83
N GLU A 747 14.75 19.64 6.74
CA GLU A 747 15.04 18.21 6.73
C GLU A 747 14.51 17.49 5.48
N SER A 748 13.50 18.03 4.79
CA SER A 748 12.95 17.41 3.57
C SER A 748 13.89 17.48 2.37
N CYS A 749 14.69 18.54 2.23
CA CYS A 749 15.74 18.62 1.20
C CYS A 749 17.15 18.37 1.76
N GLY A 750 17.35 18.49 3.07
CA GLY A 750 18.69 18.61 3.64
C GLY A 750 19.43 19.78 2.96
N VAL A 751 20.55 19.48 2.32
CA VAL A 751 21.33 20.45 1.50
C VAL A 751 21.29 20.14 0.00
N ILE A 752 20.25 19.42 -0.46
CA ILE A 752 20.06 18.83 -1.80
C ILE A 752 21.11 17.77 -2.15
N VAL A 753 22.40 18.04 -1.97
CA VAL A 753 23.45 17.03 -2.14
C VAL A 753 23.24 15.91 -1.13
N PRO A 754 22.99 14.67 -1.59
CA PRO A 754 22.72 13.54 -0.70
C PRO A 754 23.83 13.34 0.33
N GLU A 755 23.48 13.15 1.60
CA GLU A 755 24.41 12.76 2.66
C GLU A 755 24.88 11.32 2.43
N TYR A 756 26.09 10.95 2.85
CA TYR A 756 26.52 9.56 2.72
C TYR A 756 25.76 8.63 3.69
N ILE A 757 25.54 7.40 3.24
CA ILE A 757 24.92 6.35 4.05
C ILE A 757 25.76 5.08 4.03
N GLU A 758 25.58 4.24 5.06
CA GLU A 758 26.22 2.93 5.17
C GLU A 758 25.26 1.76 4.91
N SER A 759 23.95 1.97 5.08
CA SER A 759 22.92 0.93 4.94
C SER A 759 21.54 1.54 4.68
N PHE A 760 20.56 0.72 4.33
CA PHE A 760 19.16 1.14 4.29
C PHE A 760 18.62 1.48 5.69
N ALA A 761 19.12 0.82 6.74
CA ALA A 761 18.78 1.17 8.12
C ALA A 761 19.32 2.56 8.49
N ASP A 762 20.55 2.84 8.09
CA ASP A 762 21.17 4.15 8.24
C ASP A 762 20.38 5.22 7.47
N TYR A 763 20.07 5.01 6.18
CA TYR A 763 19.22 5.93 5.41
C TYR A 763 17.88 6.24 6.09
N ARG A 764 17.17 5.22 6.61
CA ARG A 764 15.92 5.46 7.34
C ARG A 764 16.14 6.31 8.59
N LYS A 765 17.26 6.12 9.29
CA LYS A 765 17.60 6.82 10.52
C LYS A 765 18.12 8.24 10.29
N SER A 766 19.01 8.45 9.32
CA SER A 766 19.71 9.72 9.09
C SER A 766 19.00 10.62 8.08
N VAL A 767 18.21 10.06 7.17
CA VAL A 767 17.50 10.82 6.13
C VAL A 767 16.00 10.89 6.39
N LEU A 768 15.31 9.76 6.55
CA LEU A 768 13.84 9.76 6.65
C LEU A 768 13.33 10.16 8.03
N ALA A 769 13.91 9.63 9.11
CA ALA A 769 13.43 9.88 10.47
C ALA A 769 13.48 11.37 10.88
N PRO A 770 14.54 12.16 10.59
CA PRO A 770 14.56 13.58 10.90
C PRO A 770 13.47 14.36 10.15
N MET A 771 13.27 14.06 8.86
CA MET A 771 12.22 14.66 8.04
C MET A 771 10.81 14.37 8.60
N TYR A 772 10.56 13.12 9.00
CA TYR A 772 9.28 12.74 9.59
C TYR A 772 9.09 13.32 10.99
N HIS A 773 10.17 13.49 11.76
CA HIS A 773 10.10 14.14 13.06
C HIS A 773 9.79 15.63 12.94
N ALA A 774 10.37 16.32 11.94
CA ALA A 774 10.06 17.71 11.67
C ALA A 774 8.57 17.91 11.31
N LEU A 775 7.97 16.99 10.53
CA LEU A 775 6.53 16.99 10.25
C LEU A 775 5.65 16.87 11.51
N ASP A 776 6.11 16.19 12.56
CA ASP A 776 5.33 16.02 13.80
C ASP A 776 5.06 17.38 14.49
N SER A 777 5.86 18.40 14.20
CA SER A 777 5.64 19.79 14.64
C SER A 777 4.53 20.52 13.86
N HIS A 778 3.98 19.88 12.82
CA HIS A 778 2.90 20.39 11.96
C HIS A 778 1.76 19.36 11.88
N PRO A 779 0.84 19.28 12.86
CA PRO A 779 -0.15 18.20 12.99
C PRO A 779 -1.07 18.01 11.76
N GLU A 780 -1.32 19.08 11.00
CA GLU A 780 -2.11 19.04 9.76
C GLU A 780 -1.36 18.44 8.55
N SER A 781 -0.06 18.13 8.70
CA SER A 781 0.83 17.67 7.64
C SER A 781 0.98 16.14 7.56
N SER A 782 0.23 15.37 8.36
CA SER A 782 0.33 13.90 8.43
C SER A 782 0.18 13.20 7.07
N ALA A 783 -0.58 13.79 6.14
CA ALA A 783 -0.71 13.30 4.76
C ALA A 783 0.61 13.34 3.96
N LEU A 784 1.60 14.11 4.40
CA LEU A 784 2.92 14.26 3.79
C LEU A 784 3.98 13.30 4.35
N ARG A 785 3.66 12.47 5.36
CA ARG A 785 4.59 11.55 6.03
C ARG A 785 4.93 10.33 5.17
N HIS A 786 5.62 10.57 4.05
CA HIS A 786 6.00 9.55 3.08
C HIS A 786 7.32 9.92 2.37
N GLU A 787 7.95 8.94 1.72
CA GLU A 787 9.21 9.13 0.96
C GLU A 787 9.10 10.08 -0.24
N PHE A 788 7.88 10.55 -0.58
CA PHE A 788 7.70 11.57 -1.62
C PHE A 788 8.07 12.99 -1.16
N LEU A 789 8.03 13.25 0.15
CA LEU A 789 8.44 14.54 0.72
C LEU A 789 9.94 14.80 0.57
N ASN A 790 10.75 13.74 0.43
CA ASN A 790 12.19 13.87 0.31
C ASN A 790 12.57 14.51 -1.05
N ALA A 791 13.12 15.71 -0.98
CA ALA A 791 13.50 16.55 -2.12
C ALA A 791 15.03 16.63 -2.32
N ARG A 792 15.80 15.70 -1.75
CA ARG A 792 17.22 15.55 -2.04
C ARG A 792 17.45 15.23 -3.52
N GLY A 793 18.64 15.57 -4.00
CA GLY A 793 19.05 15.35 -5.38
C GLY A 793 19.12 13.88 -5.80
N ALA A 794 19.19 12.97 -4.85
CA ALA A 794 18.94 11.54 -5.04
C ALA A 794 18.17 10.97 -3.85
N VAL A 795 17.18 10.12 -4.11
CA VAL A 795 16.34 9.52 -3.05
C VAL A 795 16.05 8.05 -3.32
N PHE A 796 15.87 7.27 -2.25
CA PHE A 796 15.33 5.92 -2.37
C PHE A 796 13.81 5.96 -2.33
N LYS A 797 13.20 5.32 -3.34
CA LYS A 797 11.78 4.96 -3.35
C LYS A 797 11.67 3.48 -3.04
N PHE A 798 11.63 3.13 -1.76
CA PHE A 798 11.60 1.73 -1.32
C PHE A 798 10.33 1.03 -1.81
N SER A 799 9.21 1.76 -1.88
CA SER A 799 7.94 1.27 -2.44
C SER A 799 8.10 0.84 -3.91
N ARG A 800 8.92 1.55 -4.68
CA ARG A 800 9.19 1.31 -6.10
C ARG A 800 10.47 0.50 -6.36
N LYS A 801 11.24 0.15 -5.31
CA LYS A 801 12.57 -0.47 -5.40
C LYS A 801 13.53 0.24 -6.37
N ALA A 802 13.46 1.56 -6.40
CA ALA A 802 14.31 2.40 -7.24
C ALA A 802 14.99 3.51 -6.44
N MET A 803 16.12 3.99 -6.96
CA MET A 803 16.71 5.27 -6.60
C MET A 803 16.39 6.26 -7.71
N GLU A 804 15.95 7.45 -7.34
CA GLU A 804 15.55 8.52 -8.26
C GLU A 804 16.57 9.66 -8.17
N ILE A 805 17.05 10.13 -9.33
CA ILE A 805 17.90 11.33 -9.45
C ILE A 805 17.00 12.51 -9.85
N ARG A 806 17.07 13.62 -9.09
CA ARG A 806 16.06 14.71 -9.13
C ARG A 806 16.63 16.11 -9.41
N VAL A 807 17.93 16.22 -9.64
CA VAL A 807 18.60 17.52 -9.88
C VAL A 807 18.60 17.97 -11.34
N LEU A 808 17.96 17.25 -12.25
CA LEU A 808 17.99 17.57 -13.67
C LEU A 808 16.80 18.44 -14.04
N ASP A 809 17.04 19.57 -14.68
CA ASP A 809 15.96 20.31 -15.33
C ASP A 809 15.47 19.54 -16.57
N THR A 810 14.19 19.68 -16.89
CA THR A 810 13.65 19.26 -18.19
C THR A 810 14.34 20.02 -19.32
N GLN A 811 14.80 19.32 -20.35
CA GLN A 811 15.44 19.90 -21.54
C GLN A 811 14.44 20.21 -22.65
N GLU A 812 14.85 20.97 -23.66
CA GLU A 812 14.01 21.41 -24.78
C GLU A 812 13.45 20.26 -25.64
N CYS A 813 14.01 19.06 -25.52
CA CYS A 813 13.48 17.87 -26.17
C CYS A 813 13.87 16.56 -25.45
N VAL A 814 13.01 15.55 -25.62
CA VAL A 814 13.21 14.18 -25.12
C VAL A 814 14.60 13.64 -25.42
N LYS A 815 15.16 13.92 -26.61
CA LYS A 815 16.48 13.40 -27.00
C LYS A 815 17.59 13.93 -26.08
N MET A 816 17.49 15.20 -25.67
CA MET A 816 18.46 15.82 -24.79
C MET A 816 18.29 15.35 -23.34
N ASP A 817 17.04 15.23 -22.87
CA ASP A 817 16.73 14.60 -21.58
C ASP A 817 17.36 13.20 -21.47
N ILE A 818 17.19 12.39 -22.53
CA ILE A 818 17.76 11.04 -22.61
C ILE A 818 19.28 11.06 -22.69
N ALA A 819 19.88 12.01 -23.39
CA ALA A 819 21.33 12.09 -23.49
C ALA A 819 21.98 12.38 -22.13
N ILE A 820 21.40 13.30 -21.35
CA ILE A 820 21.81 13.56 -19.97
C ILE A 820 21.58 12.32 -19.10
N ALA A 821 20.44 11.65 -19.21
CA ALA A 821 20.16 10.42 -18.48
C ALA A 821 21.18 9.28 -18.79
N VAL A 822 21.60 9.14 -20.06
CA VAL A 822 22.65 8.20 -20.47
C VAL A 822 23.98 8.54 -19.82
N PHE A 823 24.37 9.82 -19.82
CA PHE A 823 25.56 10.30 -19.13
C PHE A 823 25.51 10.00 -17.64
N VAL A 824 24.45 10.39 -16.94
CA VAL A 824 24.26 10.19 -15.50
C VAL A 824 24.31 8.70 -15.14
N ARG A 825 23.51 7.86 -15.81
CA ARG A 825 23.47 6.42 -15.54
C ARG A 825 24.84 5.78 -15.74
N SER A 826 25.58 6.19 -16.77
CA SER A 826 26.89 5.62 -17.10
C SER A 826 27.95 6.10 -16.09
N ALA A 827 28.03 7.40 -15.82
CA ALA A 827 28.91 7.96 -14.80
C ALA A 827 28.67 7.34 -13.40
N LEU A 828 27.41 7.24 -12.96
CA LEU A 828 27.05 6.56 -11.72
C LEU A 828 27.49 5.11 -11.72
N ARG A 829 27.30 4.37 -12.82
CA ARG A 829 27.73 2.98 -12.93
C ARG A 829 29.25 2.85 -12.78
N TYR A 830 30.02 3.77 -13.33
CA TYR A 830 31.48 3.81 -13.16
C TYR A 830 31.89 4.09 -11.71
N LEU A 831 31.37 5.17 -11.12
CA LEU A 831 31.67 5.58 -9.75
C LEU A 831 31.26 4.52 -8.73
N THR A 832 30.07 3.92 -8.89
CA THR A 832 29.59 2.82 -8.04
C THR A 832 30.56 1.64 -8.03
N ARG A 833 31.09 1.25 -9.20
CA ARG A 833 32.09 0.16 -9.29
C ARG A 833 33.39 0.53 -8.57
N ARG A 834 33.82 1.78 -8.65
CA ARG A 834 35.02 2.27 -7.94
C ARG A 834 34.84 2.23 -6.43
N ILE A 835 33.69 2.69 -5.93
CA ILE A 835 33.33 2.64 -4.50
C ILE A 835 33.29 1.19 -4.02
N LEU A 836 32.59 0.30 -4.74
CA LEU A 836 32.49 -1.12 -4.38
C LEU A 836 33.85 -1.82 -4.35
N ALA A 837 34.78 -1.41 -5.21
CA ALA A 837 36.15 -1.90 -5.25
C ALA A 837 37.09 -1.25 -4.23
N GLY A 838 36.60 -0.32 -3.40
CA GLY A 838 37.42 0.43 -2.43
C GLY A 838 38.44 1.36 -3.08
N ARG A 839 38.27 1.68 -4.37
CA ARG A 839 39.20 2.50 -5.15
C ARG A 839 38.80 3.97 -5.17
N LEU A 840 37.61 4.33 -4.71
CA LEU A 840 37.20 5.72 -4.56
C LEU A 840 36.80 5.93 -3.10
N GLN A 841 37.58 6.74 -2.39
CA GLN A 841 37.22 7.21 -1.06
C GLN A 841 36.14 8.28 -1.20
N ARG A 842 35.28 8.40 -0.20
CA ARG A 842 34.20 9.40 -0.18
C ARG A 842 34.82 10.78 0.08
N PRO A 843 34.70 11.74 -0.84
CA PRO A 843 35.18 13.09 -0.59
C PRO A 843 34.44 13.79 0.54
N ASP A 844 35.03 14.87 1.06
CA ASP A 844 34.37 15.76 2.01
C ASP A 844 33.03 16.25 1.44
N HIS A 845 31.97 16.07 2.22
CA HIS A 845 30.61 16.42 1.81
C HIS A 845 30.41 17.93 1.71
N ASP A 846 31.04 18.73 2.58
CA ASP A 846 30.90 20.19 2.56
C ASP A 846 31.52 20.79 1.28
N MET A 847 32.61 20.18 0.79
CA MET A 847 33.20 20.55 -0.50
C MET A 847 32.26 20.22 -1.68
N LEU A 848 31.54 19.10 -1.61
CA LEU A 848 30.55 18.73 -2.63
C LEU A 848 29.34 19.68 -2.61
N VAL A 849 28.89 20.10 -1.43
CA VAL A 849 27.83 21.11 -1.28
C VAL A 849 28.29 22.46 -1.81
N HIS A 850 29.53 22.86 -1.54
CA HIS A 850 30.13 24.06 -2.12
C HIS A 850 30.11 24.00 -3.65
N ASP A 851 30.60 22.91 -4.24
CA ASP A 851 30.64 22.75 -5.69
C ASP A 851 29.24 22.76 -6.30
N PHE A 852 28.25 22.12 -5.67
CA PHE A 852 26.84 22.18 -6.10
C PHE A 852 26.30 23.60 -6.15
N ARG A 853 26.54 24.42 -5.12
CA ARG A 853 26.09 25.81 -5.10
C ARG A 853 26.74 26.63 -6.22
N GLN A 854 28.03 26.40 -6.50
CA GLN A 854 28.73 27.08 -7.58
C GLN A 854 28.18 26.68 -8.95
N THR A 855 27.88 25.40 -9.18
CA THR A 855 27.33 24.93 -10.47
C THR A 855 25.89 25.36 -10.69
N VAL A 856 25.04 25.43 -9.65
CA VAL A 856 23.69 26.01 -9.75
C VAL A 856 23.76 27.47 -10.19
N HIS A 857 24.69 28.25 -9.63
CA HIS A 857 24.80 29.68 -9.92
C HIS A 857 25.47 29.96 -11.28
N SER A 858 26.62 29.34 -11.55
CA SER A 858 27.51 29.68 -12.69
C SER A 858 27.63 28.59 -13.77
N GLY A 859 26.93 27.47 -13.60
CA GLY A 859 26.90 26.40 -14.60
C GLY A 859 28.28 25.84 -14.94
N SER A 860 28.51 25.63 -16.23
CA SER A 860 29.78 25.14 -16.80
C SER A 860 31.00 26.02 -16.49
N ARG A 861 30.78 27.31 -16.17
CA ARG A 861 31.83 28.30 -15.85
C ARG A 861 32.17 28.35 -14.35
N ALA A 862 31.44 27.63 -13.52
CA ALA A 862 31.69 27.56 -12.08
C ALA A 862 33.11 27.08 -11.78
N ARG A 863 33.73 27.65 -10.74
CA ARG A 863 34.98 27.10 -10.17
C ARG A 863 34.62 26.11 -9.07
N VAL A 864 35.09 24.88 -9.23
CA VAL A 864 34.77 23.74 -8.36
C VAL A 864 36.03 23.03 -7.89
N MET A 865 35.93 22.31 -6.79
CA MET A 865 37.04 21.53 -6.24
C MET A 865 37.10 20.12 -6.80
N ALA A 866 35.99 19.51 -7.23
CA ALA A 866 35.98 18.16 -7.83
C ALA A 866 36.89 17.13 -7.10
N PRO A 867 36.75 16.96 -5.77
CA PRO A 867 37.72 16.22 -4.94
C PRO A 867 37.76 14.70 -5.22
N PHE A 868 36.81 14.18 -6.00
CA PHE A 868 36.79 12.78 -6.42
C PHE A 868 37.67 12.50 -7.65
N LEU A 869 38.14 13.55 -8.34
CA LEU A 869 39.09 13.43 -9.44
C LEU A 869 40.52 13.34 -8.89
N GLY A 870 41.34 12.46 -9.48
CA GLY A 870 42.72 12.23 -9.03
C GLY A 870 43.66 13.40 -9.30
N GLU A 871 44.93 13.25 -8.94
CA GLU A 871 45.96 14.30 -9.12
C GLU A 871 46.35 14.54 -10.59
N GLU A 872 45.93 13.67 -11.52
CA GLU A 872 46.25 13.74 -12.95
C GLU A 872 45.44 14.78 -13.73
N VAL A 873 44.48 15.47 -13.10
CA VAL A 873 43.72 16.57 -13.73
C VAL A 873 44.36 17.92 -13.44
N ASP A 874 44.42 18.76 -14.46
CA ASP A 874 44.91 20.14 -14.35
C ASP A 874 44.01 20.97 -13.43
N ARG A 875 44.63 21.60 -12.43
CA ARG A 875 44.00 22.46 -11.44
C ARG A 875 44.71 23.82 -11.39
N ALA A 876 43.98 24.84 -10.98
CA ALA A 876 44.56 26.14 -10.66
C ALA A 876 45.36 26.08 -9.34
N ASP A 877 46.13 27.14 -9.06
CA ASP A 877 46.99 27.23 -7.86
C ASP A 877 46.23 27.10 -6.53
N ASP A 878 44.94 27.47 -6.51
CA ASP A 878 44.03 27.32 -5.37
C ASP A 878 43.40 25.92 -5.27
N GLY A 879 43.78 24.99 -6.14
CA GLY A 879 43.27 23.62 -6.22
C GLY A 879 41.93 23.47 -6.96
N SER A 880 41.30 24.57 -7.38
CA SER A 880 40.03 24.54 -8.12
C SER A 880 40.22 24.27 -9.61
N MET A 881 39.14 23.92 -10.31
CA MET A 881 39.07 23.80 -11.76
C MET A 881 37.71 24.29 -12.26
N LEU A 882 37.54 24.45 -13.58
CA LEU A 882 36.22 24.77 -14.13
C LEU A 882 35.32 23.53 -14.11
N ALA A 883 34.04 23.72 -13.81
CA ALA A 883 33.05 22.65 -13.78
C ALA A 883 32.97 21.89 -15.12
N ARG A 884 33.13 22.58 -16.26
CA ARG A 884 33.23 21.92 -17.58
C ARG A 884 34.40 20.94 -17.69
N ASP A 885 35.53 21.22 -17.07
CA ASP A 885 36.71 20.36 -17.14
C ASP A 885 36.56 19.14 -16.21
N ALA A 886 35.88 19.34 -15.06
CA ALA A 886 35.42 18.23 -14.23
C ALA A 886 34.42 17.34 -14.97
N LEU A 887 33.43 17.93 -15.66
CA LEU A 887 32.45 17.20 -16.46
C LEU A 887 33.10 16.45 -17.64
N ARG A 888 34.13 17.01 -18.29
CA ARG A 888 34.92 16.29 -19.32
C ARG A 888 35.54 15.03 -18.75
N SER A 889 36.08 15.10 -17.54
CA SER A 889 36.64 13.93 -16.85
C SER A 889 35.57 12.89 -16.51
N VAL A 890 34.38 13.34 -16.09
CA VAL A 890 33.23 12.45 -15.84
C VAL A 890 32.70 11.84 -17.15
N LEU A 891 32.73 12.57 -18.27
CA LEU A 891 32.35 12.06 -19.58
C LEU A 891 33.25 10.89 -20.00
N GLU A 892 34.55 10.98 -19.78
CA GLU A 892 35.47 9.87 -20.02
C GLU A 892 35.17 8.65 -19.12
N MET A 893 34.72 8.86 -17.88
CA MET A 893 34.24 7.79 -17.01
C MET A 893 32.93 7.17 -17.54
N ALA A 894 32.01 8.00 -18.03
CA ALA A 894 30.76 7.57 -18.65
C ALA A 894 31.04 6.74 -19.92
N ARG A 895 31.95 7.16 -20.80
CA ARG A 895 32.35 6.41 -22.00
C ARG A 895 32.89 5.01 -21.68
N LYS A 896 33.67 4.86 -20.61
CA LYS A 896 34.16 3.54 -20.13
C LYS A 896 33.06 2.61 -19.61
N SER A 897 31.87 3.14 -19.40
CA SER A 897 30.77 2.47 -18.73
C SER A 897 29.42 2.74 -19.39
N VAL A 898 29.40 3.17 -20.64
CA VAL A 898 28.17 3.30 -21.41
C VAL A 898 27.69 1.94 -21.87
N ARG A 899 26.41 1.83 -22.20
CA ARG A 899 25.85 0.61 -22.76
C ARG A 899 26.05 0.65 -24.28
N LYS A 900 26.38 -0.50 -24.87
CA LYS A 900 26.52 -0.63 -26.33
C LYS A 900 25.29 -0.07 -27.04
N GLY A 901 25.52 0.84 -27.99
CA GLY A 901 24.46 1.45 -28.80
C GLY A 901 23.84 2.70 -28.16
N GLU A 902 24.41 3.20 -27.06
CA GLU A 902 24.02 4.48 -26.46
C GLU A 902 25.20 5.47 -26.44
N ASP A 903 26.29 5.14 -27.12
CA ASP A 903 27.52 5.93 -27.18
C ASP A 903 27.30 7.30 -27.84
N GLU A 904 26.44 7.37 -28.86
CA GLU A 904 26.14 8.62 -29.60
C GLU A 904 25.52 9.72 -28.72
N TYR A 905 24.83 9.35 -27.64
CA TYR A 905 24.27 10.32 -26.70
C TYR A 905 25.37 11.02 -25.89
N LEU A 906 26.49 10.34 -25.63
CA LEU A 906 27.64 10.96 -24.97
C LEU A 906 28.34 11.98 -25.86
N ASP A 907 28.20 11.87 -27.18
CA ASP A 907 28.72 12.88 -28.11
C ASP A 907 27.88 14.16 -28.05
N LEU A 908 26.56 14.05 -27.87
CA LEU A 908 25.68 15.21 -27.60
C LEU A 908 26.06 15.91 -26.29
N VAL A 909 26.30 15.13 -25.24
CA VAL A 909 26.77 15.67 -23.95
C VAL A 909 28.16 16.31 -24.08
N SER A 910 29.05 15.75 -24.91
CA SER A 910 30.36 16.35 -25.20
C SER A 910 30.22 17.75 -25.80
N LEU A 911 29.28 17.93 -26.72
CA LEU A 911 29.02 19.23 -27.34
C LEU A 911 28.62 20.27 -26.30
N ILE A 912 27.70 19.94 -25.37
CA ILE A 912 27.29 20.85 -24.29
C ILE A 912 28.46 21.21 -23.37
N ILE A 913 29.29 20.22 -23.02
CA ILE A 913 30.46 20.45 -22.16
C ILE A 913 31.48 21.38 -22.85
N GLU A 914 31.63 21.28 -24.17
CA GLU A 914 32.56 22.08 -24.97
C GLU A 914 32.04 23.49 -25.25
N SER A 915 30.75 23.64 -25.60
CA SER A 915 30.11 24.93 -25.85
C SER A 915 29.83 25.69 -24.55
N GLY A 916 29.60 24.97 -23.45
CA GLY A 916 29.15 25.52 -22.18
C GLY A 916 27.66 25.89 -22.13
N SER A 917 26.91 25.55 -23.18
CA SER A 917 25.45 25.69 -23.35
C SER A 917 24.95 24.77 -24.44
#